data_AF-A0A0K8VZT7-F1
#
_entry.id   AF-A0A0K8VZT7-F1
#
_cell.length_a   1.000
_cell.length_b   1.000
_cell.length_c   1.000
_cell.angle_alpha   90.00
_cell.angle_beta   90.00
_cell.angle_gamma   90.00
#
_symmetry.space_group_name_H-M   'P 1'
#
loop_
_entity.id
_entity.type
_entity.pdbx_description
1 polymer ?
#
loop_
_entity_poly.entity_id
_entity_poly.type
_entity_poly.pdbx_seq_one_letter_code
_entity_poly.pdbx_strand_id
1 'polypeptide(L)'
;MSNKPYSAISITNCGLDDPQSELGVAFANNNLKEFRIALDKGANPARCDDKHFSVFELALKTHGRAAFVEECLNHGCSPNHLNQHWKKSAISFAADSLDPEILNILLRNKDVQVDRPYAKLTPLNILAKKLTAENQNDVFACIKLLLEYGASPNKPDDREMTPLNHILKNKKLDSQIKRELVELFTSQQDLDVDSFRDGEVRELLNRDYPEMLTKLSAVDVSLDRLFSLLRNGNEEEFVQQFPKFKARMIEKENNANEVEKQELQLFIETIKRGTHKAFDLLINYTVNINGTLDNQTPIHIATIFGNWRALKILLEHNDLKLRRQDQLLITVISHLGDEPLYDFVNYEKCLSFLLNSDRVDVNETDPSGSTPLHYAVKYRNRLVIQELLRHGAYIGMRSSFNDLPIDGIYPEVLEEHFDDCVTTNGYKPGDSDFEILVNFKNLIAHPRLSHATKLRAQNFHEEMPPIAYIAESKEYRHLLQHPLITSFLFLKWHRLSVIFYINFLLYFCFALSIIIHTILKFRESEYEALTVLFGLFSWVGIIYLLMREIIQFVLAPMKYFCSAINYMEVALIIFSILTCTESSYNLETQRVIAVFTILLVAMELCLLVGSLPVLSISTHMLMLRAVLKSFIKSFALYSIFVITFSLCFYILFGKSSEVNDITNGTDAVSDGGEFNKFANPFTAVIKTIVMLTGEFDAGDIEFDTVYSYLIFLIFVVFMSIVLFNLLNGLAVSDTQAIKAQAELNGSICRTLLLTRYEQVLTGRTGHASFIIKHEPFRTICRRLMNLDSNYIVGRQIAILPNDHNKVFVGVANGDASVESKYNFARTIDVRNSKSQFLPFSEENTNHQKKLLDAPVSFLPCCCTCITGRCSEMDSRTVKLAMAVIERKNTSQEDKMREANTERRLKNIEERLAQMTELLQKLSQEQ
;
A
#
# COMPACT_ATOMS: atom_id res chain seq x y z
N MET A 1 -54.41 9.41 44.06
CA MET A 1 -55.79 9.01 43.67
C MET A 1 -55.77 7.62 43.07
N SER A 2 -56.84 6.85 43.31
CA SER A 2 -57.08 5.42 42.95
C SER A 2 -56.76 4.38 44.02
N ASN A 3 -57.62 4.34 45.04
CA ASN A 3 -57.96 3.14 45.80
C ASN A 3 -58.59 2.09 44.89
N LYS A 4 -58.11 0.84 44.92
CA LYS A 4 -58.95 -0.36 44.73
C LYS A 4 -58.44 -1.50 45.63
N PRO A 5 -59.35 -2.35 46.15
CA PRO A 5 -59.13 -3.18 47.33
C PRO A 5 -58.47 -4.51 46.99
N TYR A 6 -57.73 -5.03 47.97
CA TYR A 6 -57.27 -6.41 48.03
C TYR A 6 -58.47 -7.36 48.16
N SER A 7 -58.59 -8.33 47.26
CA SER A 7 -59.36 -9.55 47.53
C SER A 7 -58.78 -10.78 46.84
N ALA A 8 -58.69 -11.82 47.67
CA ALA A 8 -58.79 -13.25 47.37
C ALA A 8 -57.63 -13.93 46.62
N ILE A 9 -56.79 -14.62 47.40
CA ILE A 9 -56.45 -16.02 47.08
C ILE A 9 -56.84 -16.85 48.30
N SER A 10 -57.72 -17.83 48.08
CA SER A 10 -58.37 -18.65 49.09
C SER A 10 -57.88 -20.10 49.02
N ILE A 11 -57.43 -20.58 50.19
CA ILE A 11 -57.70 -21.90 50.81
C ILE A 11 -57.01 -23.13 50.22
N THR A 12 -56.24 -23.85 51.07
CA THR A 12 -56.64 -25.17 51.61
C THR A 12 -55.95 -25.50 52.93
N ASN A 13 -56.77 -25.73 53.95
CA ASN A 13 -56.46 -26.38 55.23
C ASN A 13 -55.86 -27.78 55.03
N CYS A 14 -54.70 -28.04 55.62
CA CYS A 14 -54.34 -29.30 56.28
C CYS A 14 -53.12 -29.01 57.17
N GLY A 15 -53.25 -29.27 58.47
CA GLY A 15 -52.35 -28.83 59.54
C GLY A 15 -50.87 -29.08 59.28
N LEU A 16 -50.16 -27.97 59.05
CA LEU A 16 -48.77 -27.64 59.34
C LEU A 16 -48.62 -26.23 58.76
N ASP A 17 -49.10 -25.22 59.50
CA ASP A 17 -48.99 -23.83 59.08
C ASP A 17 -47.50 -23.50 58.88
N ASP A 18 -47.08 -23.27 57.63
CA ASP A 18 -45.70 -22.95 57.30
C ASP A 18 -45.33 -21.66 58.06
N PRO A 19 -44.36 -21.68 58.98
CA PRO A 19 -43.99 -20.51 59.77
C PRO A 19 -43.58 -19.32 58.88
N GLN A 20 -43.14 -19.57 57.65
CA GLN A 20 -42.86 -18.51 56.67
C GLN A 20 -44.13 -17.78 56.18
N SER A 21 -45.24 -18.49 56.05
CA SER A 21 -46.52 -17.91 55.64
C SER A 21 -47.16 -17.09 56.76
N GLU A 22 -47.06 -17.58 58.01
CA GLU A 22 -47.46 -16.86 59.22
C GLU A 22 -46.69 -15.53 59.35
N LEU A 23 -45.38 -15.54 59.06
CA LEU A 23 -44.52 -14.35 59.11
C LEU A 23 -45.01 -13.25 58.15
N GLY A 24 -45.34 -13.61 56.91
CA GLY A 24 -45.84 -12.66 55.91
C GLY A 24 -47.23 -12.08 56.26
N VAL A 25 -48.12 -12.92 56.79
CA VAL A 25 -49.46 -12.51 57.24
C VAL A 25 -49.37 -11.59 58.47
N ALA A 26 -48.52 -11.93 59.43
CA ALA A 26 -48.30 -11.12 60.63
C ALA A 26 -47.74 -9.72 60.28
N PHE A 27 -46.82 -9.64 59.32
CA PHE A 27 -46.31 -8.36 58.82
C PHE A 27 -47.41 -7.52 58.13
N ALA A 28 -48.21 -8.15 57.25
CA ALA A 28 -49.31 -7.49 56.55
C ALA A 28 -50.38 -6.94 57.52
N ASN A 29 -50.68 -7.69 58.58
CA ASN A 29 -51.64 -7.30 59.63
C ASN A 29 -51.06 -6.35 60.68
N ASN A 30 -49.79 -5.96 60.56
CA ASN A 30 -49.08 -5.12 61.54
C ASN A 30 -49.07 -5.68 62.98
N ASN A 31 -49.04 -7.01 63.12
CA ASN A 31 -49.05 -7.69 64.42
C ASN A 31 -47.64 -8.15 64.83
N LEU A 32 -46.95 -7.34 65.63
CA LEU A 32 -45.57 -7.62 66.07
C LEU A 32 -45.47 -8.91 66.92
N LYS A 33 -46.52 -9.27 67.68
CA LYS A 33 -46.48 -10.44 68.57
C LYS A 33 -46.50 -11.75 67.77
N GLU A 34 -47.39 -11.85 66.80
CA GLU A 34 -47.45 -13.01 65.87
C GLU A 34 -46.20 -13.08 64.99
N PHE A 35 -45.64 -11.92 64.63
CA PHE A 35 -44.40 -11.83 63.86
C PHE A 35 -43.20 -12.43 64.62
N ARG A 36 -43.05 -12.11 65.91
CA ARG A 36 -42.01 -12.71 66.78
C ARG A 36 -42.20 -14.22 66.93
N ILE A 37 -43.44 -14.66 67.16
CA ILE A 37 -43.76 -16.09 67.29
C ILE A 37 -43.38 -16.86 66.01
N ALA A 38 -43.63 -16.29 64.84
CA ALA A 38 -43.24 -16.90 63.57
C ALA A 38 -41.71 -16.98 63.40
N LEU A 39 -40.96 -15.94 63.80
CA LEU A 39 -39.48 -15.96 63.81
C LEU A 39 -38.93 -17.00 64.79
N ASP A 40 -39.51 -17.10 65.99
CA ASP A 40 -39.12 -18.08 67.02
C ASP A 40 -39.38 -19.53 66.56
N LYS A 41 -40.42 -19.75 65.75
CA LYS A 41 -40.71 -21.04 65.09
C LYS A 41 -39.73 -21.39 63.95
N GLY A 42 -38.78 -20.50 63.62
CA GLY A 42 -37.75 -20.72 62.60
C GLY A 42 -38.07 -20.15 61.22
N ALA A 43 -39.02 -19.21 61.09
CA ALA A 43 -39.24 -18.49 59.83
C ALA A 43 -38.00 -17.65 59.46
N ASN A 44 -37.64 -17.60 58.17
CA ASN A 44 -36.49 -16.83 57.71
C ASN A 44 -36.94 -15.48 57.10
N PRO A 45 -36.69 -14.35 57.77
CA PRO A 45 -37.10 -13.02 57.30
C PRO A 45 -36.36 -12.55 56.03
N ALA A 46 -35.20 -13.14 55.70
CA ALA A 46 -34.43 -12.83 54.49
C ALA A 46 -34.81 -13.68 53.27
N ARG A 47 -35.71 -14.66 53.43
CA ARG A 47 -36.22 -15.47 52.32
C ARG A 47 -37.10 -14.63 51.39
N CYS A 48 -36.82 -14.67 50.09
CA CYS A 48 -37.56 -13.93 49.08
C CYS A 48 -38.87 -14.65 48.68
N ASP A 49 -39.91 -13.87 48.40
CA ASP A 49 -41.17 -14.30 47.80
C ASP A 49 -41.08 -14.42 46.26
N ASP A 50 -42.18 -14.77 45.60
CA ASP A 50 -42.28 -14.89 44.13
C ASP A 50 -42.05 -13.56 43.40
N LYS A 51 -42.07 -12.42 44.11
CA LYS A 51 -41.75 -11.09 43.58
C LYS A 51 -40.30 -10.68 43.86
N HIS A 52 -39.49 -11.62 44.35
CA HIS A 52 -38.10 -11.44 44.74
C HIS A 52 -37.89 -10.41 45.86
N PHE A 53 -38.89 -10.21 46.73
CA PHE A 53 -38.78 -9.39 47.94
C PHE A 53 -38.77 -10.27 49.18
N SER A 54 -37.88 -9.96 50.12
CA SER A 54 -37.95 -10.57 51.46
C SER A 54 -38.85 -9.76 52.40
N VAL A 55 -39.38 -10.41 53.44
CA VAL A 55 -40.17 -9.73 54.48
C VAL A 55 -39.33 -8.65 55.18
N PHE A 56 -38.02 -8.90 55.34
CA PHE A 56 -37.05 -7.91 55.81
C PHE A 56 -36.95 -6.69 54.88
N GLU A 57 -36.86 -6.88 53.56
CA GLU A 57 -36.83 -5.77 52.58
C GLU A 57 -38.14 -5.00 52.54
N LEU A 58 -39.28 -5.69 52.68
CA LEU A 58 -40.61 -5.07 52.79
C LEU A 58 -40.73 -4.21 54.05
N ALA A 59 -40.17 -4.67 55.18
CA ALA A 59 -40.09 -3.91 56.41
C ALA A 59 -39.19 -2.68 56.26
N LEU A 60 -38.02 -2.81 55.62
CA LEU A 60 -37.10 -1.70 55.36
C LEU A 60 -37.67 -0.63 54.43
N LYS A 61 -38.49 -1.03 53.46
CA LYS A 61 -39.10 -0.14 52.46
C LYS A 61 -40.34 0.60 52.96
N THR A 62 -41.02 0.09 54.00
CA THR A 62 -42.31 0.61 54.45
C THR A 62 -42.15 1.54 55.64
N HIS A 63 -42.63 2.77 55.53
CA HIS A 63 -42.60 3.77 56.60
C HIS A 63 -43.33 3.28 57.87
N GLY A 64 -42.75 3.53 59.06
CA GLY A 64 -43.35 3.20 60.36
C GLY A 64 -43.22 1.73 60.78
N ARG A 65 -42.30 0.96 60.18
CA ARG A 65 -42.08 -0.48 60.48
C ARG A 65 -40.76 -0.75 61.20
N ALA A 66 -40.18 0.25 61.86
CA ALA A 66 -38.93 0.18 62.61
C ALA A 66 -38.85 -1.03 63.57
N ALA A 67 -39.91 -1.28 64.35
CA ALA A 67 -39.96 -2.42 65.28
C ALA A 67 -39.83 -3.80 64.59
N PHE A 68 -40.34 -3.95 63.38
CA PHE A 68 -40.19 -5.20 62.61
C PHE A 68 -38.77 -5.36 62.06
N VAL A 69 -38.13 -4.25 61.68
CA VAL A 69 -36.73 -4.25 61.23
C VAL A 69 -35.80 -4.63 62.39
N GLU A 70 -36.04 -4.08 63.58
CA GLU A 70 -35.27 -4.41 64.79
C GLU A 70 -35.36 -5.91 65.13
N GLU A 71 -36.56 -6.49 65.09
CA GLU A 71 -36.72 -7.94 65.30
C GLU A 71 -36.06 -8.78 64.22
N CYS A 72 -36.16 -8.39 62.95
CA CYS A 72 -35.46 -9.11 61.88
C CYS A 72 -33.93 -9.12 62.08
N LEU A 73 -33.35 -8.03 62.56
CA LEU A 73 -31.92 -7.94 62.86
C LEU A 73 -31.54 -8.79 64.07
N ASN A 74 -32.36 -8.79 65.13
CA ASN A 74 -32.15 -9.64 66.32
C ASN A 74 -32.16 -11.13 65.98
N HIS A 75 -32.94 -11.55 64.98
CA HIS A 75 -33.03 -12.92 64.49
C HIS A 75 -32.06 -13.25 63.32
N GLY A 76 -30.97 -12.49 63.17
CA GLY A 76 -29.84 -12.86 62.31
C GLY A 76 -29.82 -12.26 60.90
N CYS A 77 -30.67 -11.27 60.59
CA CYS A 77 -30.53 -10.52 59.33
C CYS A 77 -29.27 -9.65 59.34
N SER A 78 -28.53 -9.64 58.23
CA SER A 78 -27.38 -8.74 58.09
C SER A 78 -27.84 -7.30 57.82
N PRO A 79 -27.28 -6.28 58.50
CA PRO A 79 -27.54 -4.88 58.18
C PRO A 79 -26.97 -4.47 56.81
N ASN A 80 -26.07 -5.28 56.23
CA ASN A 80 -25.55 -5.14 54.88
C ASN A 80 -26.24 -6.06 53.86
N HIS A 81 -27.43 -6.57 54.17
CA HIS A 81 -28.20 -7.43 53.28
C HIS A 81 -28.32 -6.83 51.88
N LEU A 82 -28.07 -7.67 50.87
CA LEU A 82 -28.08 -7.31 49.47
C LEU A 82 -29.04 -8.23 48.74
N ASN A 83 -30.09 -7.65 48.16
CA ASN A 83 -30.96 -8.40 47.27
C ASN A 83 -30.18 -8.78 46.01
N GLN A 84 -30.02 -10.08 45.74
CA GLN A 84 -29.21 -10.57 44.62
C GLN A 84 -29.80 -10.22 43.25
N HIS A 85 -31.14 -10.19 43.14
CA HIS A 85 -31.83 -9.93 41.87
C HIS A 85 -31.77 -8.44 41.50
N TRP A 86 -31.97 -7.54 42.46
CA TRP A 86 -32.01 -6.09 42.23
C TRP A 86 -30.66 -5.42 42.49
N LYS A 87 -29.70 -6.13 43.09
CA LYS A 87 -28.42 -5.57 43.59
C LYS A 87 -28.62 -4.36 44.52
N LYS A 88 -29.74 -4.34 45.25
CA LYS A 88 -30.12 -3.24 46.15
C LYS A 88 -29.80 -3.58 47.59
N SER A 89 -29.12 -2.66 48.28
CA SER A 89 -28.70 -2.82 49.67
C SER A 89 -29.81 -2.45 50.65
N ALA A 90 -29.74 -3.01 51.86
CA ALA A 90 -30.65 -2.69 52.97
C ALA A 90 -30.74 -1.18 53.24
N ILE A 91 -29.62 -0.45 53.20
CA ILE A 91 -29.60 1.00 53.39
C ILE A 91 -30.30 1.78 52.27
N SER A 92 -30.27 1.27 51.03
CA SER A 92 -31.02 1.87 49.92
C SER A 92 -32.52 1.58 50.02
N PHE A 93 -32.92 0.46 50.61
CA PHE A 93 -34.33 0.19 50.96
C PHE A 93 -34.81 1.08 52.12
N ALA A 94 -33.97 1.29 53.14
CA ALA A 94 -34.28 2.22 54.23
C ALA A 94 -34.37 3.68 53.77
N ALA A 95 -33.50 4.12 52.86
CA ALA A 95 -33.63 5.45 52.26
C ALA A 95 -34.91 5.61 51.42
N ASP A 96 -35.51 4.50 50.96
CA ASP A 96 -36.77 4.52 50.22
C ASP A 96 -38.01 4.69 51.11
N SER A 97 -37.95 4.27 52.38
CA SER A 97 -39.05 4.39 53.34
C SER A 97 -39.22 5.79 53.88
N LEU A 98 -38.17 6.63 53.78
CA LEU A 98 -38.11 8.00 54.30
C LEU A 98 -38.25 8.10 55.82
N ASP A 99 -38.06 6.98 56.53
CA ASP A 99 -38.24 6.87 57.97
C ASP A 99 -36.88 6.95 58.71
N PRO A 100 -36.68 7.98 59.56
CA PRO A 100 -35.42 8.15 60.27
C PRO A 100 -35.16 7.05 61.31
N GLU A 101 -36.21 6.43 61.87
CA GLU A 101 -36.05 5.36 62.86
C GLU A 101 -35.48 4.09 62.23
N ILE A 102 -35.96 3.73 61.02
CA ILE A 102 -35.44 2.58 60.26
C ILE A 102 -33.96 2.79 59.90
N LEU A 103 -33.59 3.99 59.42
CA LEU A 103 -32.20 4.31 59.11
C LEU A 103 -31.32 4.30 60.36
N ASN A 104 -31.80 4.84 61.48
CA ASN A 104 -31.07 4.84 62.75
C ASN A 104 -30.80 3.40 63.23
N ILE A 105 -31.78 2.49 63.14
CA ILE A 105 -31.60 1.08 63.53
C ILE A 105 -30.50 0.40 62.69
N LEU A 106 -30.44 0.67 61.39
CA LEU A 106 -29.38 0.13 60.53
C LEU A 106 -28.01 0.76 60.84
N LEU A 107 -27.95 2.09 60.94
CA LEU A 107 -26.71 2.86 61.11
C LEU A 107 -26.06 2.70 62.49
N ARG A 108 -26.80 2.24 63.52
CA ARG A 108 -26.22 1.80 64.80
C ARG A 108 -25.11 0.77 64.64
N ASN A 109 -25.15 -0.03 63.56
CA ASN A 109 -24.10 -0.98 63.23
C ASN A 109 -23.01 -0.28 62.40
N LYS A 110 -21.78 -0.24 62.95
CA LYS A 110 -20.63 0.47 62.33
C LYS A 110 -20.19 -0.08 60.97
N ASP A 111 -20.58 -1.31 60.64
CA ASP A 111 -20.13 -1.99 59.42
C ASP A 111 -20.96 -1.63 58.17
N VAL A 112 -21.96 -0.76 58.28
CA VAL A 112 -22.87 -0.46 57.18
C VAL A 112 -22.20 0.40 56.11
N GLN A 113 -22.24 -0.05 54.85
CA GLN A 113 -21.73 0.72 53.72
C GLN A 113 -22.71 1.82 53.30
N VAL A 114 -22.55 3.01 53.90
CA VAL A 114 -23.47 4.16 53.77
C VAL A 114 -23.65 4.65 52.33
N ASP A 115 -22.59 4.60 51.52
CA ASP A 115 -22.58 5.14 50.16
C ASP A 115 -22.87 4.12 49.05
N ARG A 116 -23.26 2.89 49.38
CA ARG A 116 -23.42 1.84 48.37
C ARG A 116 -24.55 2.22 47.39
N PRO A 117 -24.25 2.44 46.08
CA PRO A 117 -25.23 2.97 45.16
C PRO A 117 -26.19 1.90 44.66
N TYR A 118 -27.44 2.27 44.43
CA TYR A 118 -28.45 1.48 43.71
C TYR A 118 -28.91 2.28 42.49
N ALA A 119 -28.87 1.67 41.31
CA ALA A 119 -29.10 2.37 40.03
C ALA A 119 -28.26 3.66 39.93
N LYS A 120 -26.99 3.60 40.38
CA LYS A 120 -26.03 4.72 40.46
C LYS A 120 -26.48 5.91 41.31
N LEU A 121 -27.53 5.76 42.12
CA LEU A 121 -27.93 6.72 43.13
C LEU A 121 -27.44 6.26 44.50
N THR A 122 -26.75 7.13 45.23
CA THR A 122 -26.46 6.93 46.65
C THR A 122 -27.73 7.08 47.49
N PRO A 123 -27.81 6.48 48.70
CA PRO A 123 -28.93 6.70 49.62
C PRO A 123 -29.22 8.18 49.87
N LEU A 124 -28.17 9.01 49.97
CA LEU A 124 -28.28 10.46 50.11
C LEU A 124 -28.92 11.13 48.88
N ASN A 125 -28.57 10.70 47.66
CA ASN A 125 -29.22 11.16 46.42
C ASN A 125 -30.69 10.74 46.32
N ILE A 126 -31.04 9.53 46.79
CA ILE A 126 -32.43 9.04 46.79
C ILE A 126 -33.32 9.93 47.66
N LEU A 127 -32.84 10.26 48.87
CA LEU A 127 -33.55 11.15 49.80
C LEU A 127 -33.68 12.57 49.24
N ALA A 128 -32.59 13.15 48.74
CA ALA A 128 -32.59 14.49 48.16
C ALA A 128 -33.56 14.60 46.97
N LYS A 129 -33.68 13.55 46.16
CA LYS A 129 -34.60 13.50 45.00
C LYS A 129 -36.07 13.31 45.39
N LYS A 130 -36.36 12.59 46.48
CA LYS A 130 -37.74 12.32 46.96
C LYS A 130 -38.27 13.37 47.94
N LEU A 131 -37.47 14.39 48.24
CA LEU A 131 -37.81 15.47 49.15
C LEU A 131 -39.01 16.31 48.63
N THR A 132 -40.09 16.39 49.41
CA THR A 132 -41.31 17.15 49.15
C THR A 132 -41.74 17.92 50.40
N ALA A 133 -42.67 18.88 50.26
CA ALA A 133 -43.18 19.66 51.40
C ALA A 133 -43.87 18.80 52.49
N GLU A 134 -44.38 17.62 52.14
CA GLU A 134 -45.11 16.74 53.06
C GLU A 134 -44.17 15.86 53.91
N ASN A 135 -42.99 15.49 53.38
CA ASN A 135 -42.04 14.59 54.03
C ASN A 135 -40.74 15.29 54.49
N GLN A 136 -40.69 16.62 54.40
CA GLN A 136 -39.47 17.41 54.60
C GLN A 136 -38.81 17.21 55.98
N ASN A 137 -39.60 17.01 57.04
CA ASN A 137 -39.06 16.83 58.40
C ASN A 137 -38.37 15.46 58.57
N ASP A 138 -39.01 14.39 58.08
CA ASP A 138 -38.49 13.03 58.20
C ASP A 138 -37.27 12.83 57.29
N VAL A 139 -37.33 13.37 56.06
CA VAL A 139 -36.20 13.33 55.13
C VAL A 139 -35.02 14.19 55.63
N PHE A 140 -35.29 15.34 56.25
CA PHE A 140 -34.26 16.15 56.90
C PHE A 140 -33.50 15.35 57.97
N ALA A 141 -34.24 14.67 58.86
CA ALA A 141 -33.65 13.81 59.88
C ALA A 141 -32.84 12.65 59.26
N CYS A 142 -33.33 12.05 58.17
CA CYS A 142 -32.61 10.99 57.45
C CYS A 142 -31.30 11.49 56.81
N ILE A 143 -31.31 12.65 56.16
CA ILE A 143 -30.13 13.26 55.55
C ILE A 143 -29.09 13.60 56.62
N LYS A 144 -29.53 14.16 57.75
CA LYS A 144 -28.67 14.47 58.89
C LYS A 144 -28.00 13.20 59.43
N LEU A 145 -28.75 12.13 59.65
CA LEU A 145 -28.22 10.85 60.12
C LEU A 145 -27.20 10.25 59.14
N LEU A 146 -27.46 10.25 57.84
CA LEU A 146 -26.51 9.71 56.85
C LEU A 146 -25.19 10.50 56.83
N LEU A 147 -25.25 11.83 56.94
CA LEU A 147 -24.07 12.68 56.95
C LEU A 147 -23.27 12.53 58.26
N GLU A 148 -23.94 12.41 59.41
CA GLU A 148 -23.30 12.12 60.70
C GLU A 148 -22.54 10.78 60.70
N TYR A 149 -23.04 9.79 59.95
CA TYR A 149 -22.41 8.47 59.80
C TYR A 149 -21.50 8.36 58.55
N GLY A 150 -21.11 9.48 57.94
CA GLY A 150 -20.04 9.53 56.93
C GLY A 150 -20.47 9.28 55.48
N ALA A 151 -21.72 9.56 55.11
CA ALA A 151 -22.13 9.59 53.70
C ALA A 151 -21.43 10.72 52.94
N SER A 152 -20.94 10.45 51.72
CA SER A 152 -20.27 11.48 50.92
C SER A 152 -21.28 12.40 50.22
N PRO A 153 -21.17 13.74 50.37
CA PRO A 153 -22.06 14.69 49.71
C PRO A 153 -21.76 14.86 48.21
N ASN A 154 -20.63 14.35 47.71
CA ASN A 154 -20.11 14.68 46.37
C ASN A 154 -20.42 13.64 45.30
N LYS A 155 -21.06 12.51 45.65
CA LYS A 155 -21.33 11.45 44.67
C LYS A 155 -22.52 11.84 43.78
N PRO A 156 -22.33 12.06 42.47
CA PRO A 156 -23.40 12.48 41.59
C PRO A 156 -24.25 11.29 41.10
N ASP A 157 -25.41 11.59 40.50
CA ASP A 157 -26.21 10.64 39.72
C ASP A 157 -25.78 10.54 38.24
N ASP A 158 -26.51 9.78 37.42
CA ASP A 158 -26.27 9.63 35.97
C ASP A 158 -26.32 10.94 35.16
N ARG A 159 -26.87 12.02 35.74
CA ARG A 159 -26.94 13.35 35.13
C ARG A 159 -25.94 14.32 35.74
N GLU A 160 -24.94 13.80 36.45
CA GLU A 160 -23.95 14.57 37.19
C GLU A 160 -24.58 15.46 38.29
N MET A 161 -25.77 15.12 38.80
CA MET A 161 -26.43 15.88 39.86
C MET A 161 -26.03 15.34 41.23
N THR A 162 -25.40 16.18 42.05
CA THR A 162 -25.14 15.90 43.46
C THR A 162 -26.42 16.03 44.31
N PRO A 163 -26.46 15.46 45.54
CA PRO A 163 -27.59 15.60 46.45
C PRO A 163 -27.96 17.07 46.72
N LEU A 164 -26.94 17.93 46.91
CA LEU A 164 -27.12 19.37 47.10
C LEU A 164 -27.76 20.03 45.88
N ASN A 165 -27.40 19.58 44.68
CA ASN A 165 -27.98 20.04 43.43
C ASN A 165 -29.50 19.76 43.33
N HIS A 166 -29.96 18.60 43.80
CA HIS A 166 -31.40 18.27 43.86
C HIS A 166 -32.16 19.14 44.87
N ILE A 167 -31.55 19.43 46.03
CA ILE A 167 -32.13 20.29 47.07
C ILE A 167 -32.27 21.74 46.58
N LEU A 168 -31.22 22.30 45.98
CA LEU A 168 -31.22 23.69 45.49
C LEU A 168 -32.25 23.92 44.38
N LYS A 169 -32.41 22.96 43.45
CA LYS A 169 -33.39 23.07 42.35
C LYS A 169 -34.84 22.89 42.78
N ASN A 170 -35.09 22.30 43.94
CA ASN A 170 -36.45 22.09 44.40
C ASN A 170 -37.07 23.42 44.90
N LYS A 171 -38.10 23.88 44.18
CA LYS A 171 -38.81 25.16 44.43
C LYS A 171 -40.01 25.01 45.38
N LYS A 172 -40.40 23.77 45.71
CA LYS A 172 -41.61 23.48 46.50
C LYS A 172 -41.34 23.27 47.98
N LEU A 173 -40.10 23.47 48.42
CA LEU A 173 -39.65 23.31 49.80
C LEU A 173 -39.93 24.55 50.62
N ASP A 174 -40.16 24.35 51.92
CA ASP A 174 -40.16 25.45 52.87
C ASP A 174 -38.79 26.14 52.91
N SER A 175 -38.83 27.48 52.95
CA SER A 175 -37.64 28.33 52.89
C SER A 175 -36.69 28.13 54.07
N GLN A 176 -37.23 27.83 55.25
CA GLN A 176 -36.45 27.62 56.46
C GLN A 176 -35.71 26.28 56.43
N ILE A 177 -36.42 25.18 56.13
CA ILE A 177 -35.82 23.84 56.04
C ILE A 177 -34.81 23.75 54.90
N LYS A 178 -35.09 24.40 53.76
CA LYS A 178 -34.16 24.46 52.64
C LYS A 178 -32.87 25.17 53.03
N ARG A 179 -32.95 26.27 53.79
CA ARG A 179 -31.77 26.95 54.33
C ARG A 179 -30.99 26.02 55.26
N GLU A 180 -31.65 25.40 56.24
CA GLU A 180 -31.02 24.48 57.20
C GLU A 180 -30.30 23.30 56.51
N LEU A 181 -30.90 22.72 55.47
CA LEU A 181 -30.23 21.68 54.66
C LEU A 181 -28.97 22.22 53.98
N VAL A 182 -29.03 23.40 53.36
CA VAL A 182 -27.88 24.01 52.71
C VAL A 182 -26.78 24.32 53.72
N GLU A 183 -27.11 24.78 54.93
CA GLU A 183 -26.11 24.99 55.99
C GLU A 183 -25.45 23.66 56.39
N LEU A 184 -26.24 22.60 56.50
CA LEU A 184 -25.77 21.26 56.89
C LEU A 184 -24.78 20.69 55.85
N PHE A 185 -25.08 20.81 54.55
CA PHE A 185 -24.14 20.42 53.50
C PHE A 185 -22.90 21.31 53.46
N THR A 186 -23.05 22.63 53.59
CA THR A 186 -21.93 23.59 53.56
C THR A 186 -21.02 23.47 54.79
N SER A 187 -21.52 22.90 55.88
CA SER A 187 -20.72 22.62 57.07
C SER A 187 -19.79 21.41 56.94
N GLN A 188 -19.97 20.58 55.91
CA GLN A 188 -19.08 19.43 55.65
C GLN A 188 -17.75 19.92 55.06
N GLN A 189 -16.63 19.41 55.59
CA GLN A 189 -15.29 19.86 55.18
C GLN A 189 -14.89 19.40 53.77
N ASP A 190 -15.53 18.35 53.26
CA ASP A 190 -15.20 17.69 52.00
C ASP A 190 -16.11 18.10 50.84
N LEU A 191 -17.00 19.09 50.99
CA LEU A 191 -17.97 19.44 49.95
C LEU A 191 -17.31 19.99 48.67
N ASP A 192 -17.57 19.33 47.54
CA ASP A 192 -17.17 19.74 46.20
C ASP A 192 -18.35 20.37 45.45
N VAL A 193 -18.14 21.62 45.04
CA VAL A 193 -19.16 22.48 44.44
C VAL A 193 -18.90 22.71 42.95
N ASP A 194 -17.69 22.39 42.46
CA ASP A 194 -17.21 22.85 41.15
C ASP A 194 -17.03 21.72 40.12
N SER A 195 -16.82 20.48 40.56
CA SER A 195 -16.46 19.39 39.64
C SER A 195 -17.60 18.91 38.73
N PHE A 196 -18.86 19.19 39.06
CA PHE A 196 -20.02 18.63 38.36
C PHE A 196 -20.87 19.73 37.70
N ARG A 197 -21.28 19.50 36.44
CA ARG A 197 -22.13 20.40 35.64
C ARG A 197 -21.63 21.85 35.63
N ASP A 198 -20.34 22.04 35.36
CA ASP A 198 -19.69 23.35 35.23
C ASP A 198 -19.81 24.26 36.47
N GLY A 199 -19.93 23.68 37.66
CA GLY A 199 -20.09 24.44 38.90
C GLY A 199 -21.48 25.06 39.05
N GLU A 200 -22.52 24.47 38.44
CA GLU A 200 -23.92 24.91 38.59
C GLU A 200 -24.33 25.04 40.07
N VAL A 201 -23.80 24.19 40.95
CA VAL A 201 -24.02 24.29 42.41
C VAL A 201 -23.51 25.63 42.93
N ARG A 202 -22.33 26.08 42.49
CA ARG A 202 -21.73 27.37 42.88
C ARG A 202 -22.58 28.52 42.40
N GLU A 203 -23.06 28.46 41.16
CA GLU A 203 -23.94 29.50 40.62
C GLU A 203 -25.26 29.60 41.39
N LEU A 204 -25.88 28.47 41.70
CA LEU A 204 -27.12 28.41 42.48
C LEU A 204 -26.92 28.90 43.91
N LEU A 205 -25.82 28.54 44.57
CA LEU A 205 -25.45 29.04 45.89
C LEU A 205 -25.15 30.54 45.85
N ASN A 206 -24.47 31.04 44.82
CA ASN A 206 -24.14 32.46 44.69
C ASN A 206 -25.39 33.31 44.48
N ARG A 207 -26.37 32.78 43.74
CA ARG A 207 -27.65 33.46 43.49
C ARG A 207 -28.54 33.47 44.73
N ASP A 208 -28.69 32.32 45.40
CA ASP A 208 -29.73 32.11 46.41
C ASP A 208 -29.19 32.23 47.86
N TYR A 209 -27.90 32.01 48.11
CA TYR A 209 -27.26 31.99 49.45
C TYR A 209 -25.78 32.51 49.46
N PRO A 210 -25.53 33.78 49.11
CA PRO A 210 -24.16 34.31 48.93
C PRO A 210 -23.30 34.33 50.20
N GLU A 211 -23.90 34.47 51.40
CA GLU A 211 -23.18 34.53 52.68
C GLU A 211 -22.45 33.22 53.03
N MET A 212 -22.89 32.09 52.46
CA MET A 212 -22.36 30.76 52.77
C MET A 212 -21.13 30.38 51.95
N LEU A 213 -20.94 31.01 50.79
CA LEU A 213 -19.77 30.82 49.93
C LEU A 213 -18.49 31.43 50.49
N THR A 214 -18.61 32.47 51.33
CA THR A 214 -17.47 33.13 51.99
C THR A 214 -16.63 32.17 52.83
N LYS A 215 -17.25 31.10 53.36
CA LYS A 215 -16.56 30.04 54.13
C LYS A 215 -15.76 29.05 53.28
N LEU A 216 -16.00 28.99 51.96
CA LEU A 216 -15.38 28.04 51.01
C LEU A 216 -14.20 28.66 50.20
N SER A 217 -13.91 29.96 50.38
CA SER A 217 -13.09 30.77 49.45
C SER A 217 -11.56 30.59 49.49
N ALA A 218 -11.03 29.49 50.02
CA ALA A 218 -9.61 29.15 49.87
C ALA A 218 -9.42 28.24 48.65
N VAL A 219 -9.50 28.80 47.43
CA VAL A 219 -9.38 28.03 46.18
C VAL A 219 -7.94 27.58 45.98
N ASP A 220 -7.68 26.28 46.15
CA ASP A 220 -6.42 25.65 45.80
C ASP A 220 -6.38 25.38 44.28
N VAL A 221 -5.31 25.81 43.59
CA VAL A 221 -5.14 25.58 42.15
C VAL A 221 -4.79 24.11 41.93
N SER A 222 -5.79 23.28 41.60
CA SER A 222 -5.63 21.86 41.32
C SER A 222 -5.34 21.59 39.84
N LEU A 223 -4.68 20.47 39.54
CA LEU A 223 -4.44 20.00 38.17
C LEU A 223 -5.75 19.77 37.41
N ASP A 224 -6.79 19.28 38.08
CA ASP A 224 -8.13 19.08 37.51
C ASP A 224 -8.78 20.39 37.05
N ARG A 225 -8.51 21.50 37.76
CA ARG A 225 -8.95 22.83 37.35
C ARG A 225 -8.26 23.29 36.07
N LEU A 226 -6.95 23.04 35.91
CA LEU A 226 -6.25 23.35 34.66
C LEU A 226 -6.78 22.52 33.48
N PHE A 227 -7.10 21.24 33.70
CA PHE A 227 -7.75 20.42 32.67
C PHE A 227 -9.16 20.92 32.31
N SER A 228 -9.97 21.36 33.28
CA SER A 228 -11.30 21.91 32.99
C SER A 228 -11.21 23.24 32.23
N LEU A 229 -10.24 24.10 32.55
CA LEU A 229 -9.99 25.34 31.80
C LEU A 229 -9.63 25.07 30.33
N LEU A 230 -8.82 24.04 30.06
CA LEU A 230 -8.49 23.61 28.70
C LEU A 230 -9.69 23.00 27.96
N ARG A 231 -10.55 22.23 28.66
CA ARG A 231 -11.77 21.65 28.07
C ARG A 231 -12.82 22.71 27.73
N ASN A 232 -12.92 23.74 28.56
CA ASN A 232 -13.92 24.81 28.43
C ASN A 232 -13.46 25.93 27.49
N GLY A 233 -12.23 25.84 26.94
CA GLY A 233 -11.67 26.83 26.01
C GLY A 233 -11.31 28.17 26.66
N ASN A 234 -11.23 28.25 28.00
CA ASN A 234 -10.91 29.48 28.71
C ASN A 234 -9.38 29.69 28.80
N GLU A 235 -8.76 29.97 27.65
CA GLU A 235 -7.31 30.07 27.49
C GLU A 235 -6.68 31.19 28.35
N GLU A 236 -7.40 32.29 28.59
CA GLU A 236 -6.88 33.44 29.33
C GLU A 236 -6.70 33.14 30.82
N GLU A 237 -7.66 32.45 31.42
CA GLU A 237 -7.59 32.01 32.81
C GLU A 237 -6.49 30.94 32.99
N PHE A 238 -6.33 30.04 32.01
CA PHE A 238 -5.24 29.06 32.00
C PHE A 238 -3.86 29.72 32.00
N VAL A 239 -3.65 30.72 31.12
CA VAL A 239 -2.38 31.45 31.01
C VAL A 239 -2.01 32.16 32.31
N GLN A 240 -2.99 32.64 33.08
CA GLN A 240 -2.76 33.29 34.38
C GLN A 240 -2.51 32.31 35.53
N GLN A 241 -3.17 31.15 35.53
CA GLN A 241 -3.10 30.17 36.62
C GLN A 241 -1.91 29.22 36.48
N PHE A 242 -1.50 28.88 35.25
CA PHE A 242 -0.42 27.92 35.01
C PHE A 242 0.93 28.31 35.63
N PRO A 243 1.43 29.56 35.56
CA PRO A 243 2.68 29.95 36.22
C PRO A 243 2.61 29.82 37.75
N LYS A 244 1.44 30.11 38.35
CA LYS A 244 1.20 29.95 39.80
C LYS A 244 1.19 28.49 40.21
N PHE A 245 0.61 27.61 39.38
CA PHE A 245 0.65 26.17 39.57
C PHE A 245 2.09 25.64 39.47
N LYS A 246 2.84 26.01 38.42
CA LYS A 246 4.23 25.59 38.22
C LYS A 246 5.14 26.01 39.37
N ALA A 247 5.01 27.25 39.87
CA ALA A 247 5.77 27.73 41.02
C ALA A 247 5.52 26.86 42.28
N ARG A 248 4.26 26.46 42.53
CA ARG A 248 3.91 25.60 43.67
C ARG A 248 4.39 24.16 43.51
N MET A 249 4.41 23.62 42.29
CA MET A 249 4.92 22.26 42.01
C MET A 249 6.41 22.16 42.35
N ILE A 250 7.19 23.19 42.00
CA ILE A 250 8.62 23.29 42.33
C ILE A 250 8.85 23.35 43.86
N GLU A 251 7.91 23.92 44.62
CA GLU A 251 8.00 24.04 46.09
C GLU A 251 7.56 22.77 46.84
N LYS A 252 6.58 22.00 46.31
CA LYS A 252 5.94 20.87 47.03
C LYS A 252 6.48 19.48 46.66
N GLU A 253 6.95 19.25 45.43
CA GLU A 253 7.30 17.90 44.95
C GLU A 253 8.80 17.73 44.74
N ASN A 254 9.44 16.87 45.55
CA ASN A 254 10.86 16.51 45.41
C ASN A 254 11.14 15.55 44.22
N ASN A 255 10.15 15.24 43.37
CA ASN A 255 10.23 14.18 42.36
C ASN A 255 10.01 14.75 40.94
N ALA A 256 11.09 15.14 40.26
CA ALA A 256 11.06 15.79 38.95
C ALA A 256 10.29 15.02 37.86
N ASN A 257 10.28 13.68 37.93
CA ASN A 257 9.63 12.82 36.93
C ASN A 257 8.09 12.92 36.94
N GLU A 258 7.47 13.17 38.10
CA GLU A 258 6.01 13.30 38.19
C GLU A 258 5.53 14.65 37.66
N VAL A 259 6.30 15.72 37.95
CA VAL A 259 6.08 17.07 37.40
C VAL A 259 6.17 17.03 35.88
N GLU A 260 7.22 16.43 35.32
CA GLU A 260 7.38 16.29 33.86
C GLU A 260 6.22 15.50 33.20
N LYS A 261 5.72 14.46 33.87
CA LYS A 261 4.59 13.68 33.37
C LYS A 261 3.29 14.49 33.36
N GLN A 262 3.03 15.28 34.41
CA GLN A 262 1.86 16.15 34.49
C GLN A 262 1.93 17.28 33.47
N GLU A 263 3.10 17.89 33.28
CA GLU A 263 3.34 18.90 32.24
C GLU A 263 3.11 18.32 30.83
N LEU A 264 3.62 17.10 30.56
CA LEU A 264 3.39 16.41 29.29
C LEU A 264 1.89 16.11 29.07
N GLN A 265 1.16 15.73 30.13
CA GLN A 265 -0.27 15.46 30.04
C GLN A 265 -1.08 16.72 29.71
N LEU A 266 -0.75 17.86 30.34
CA LEU A 266 -1.35 19.15 30.01
C LEU A 266 -1.01 19.57 28.58
N PHE A 267 0.25 19.42 28.18
CA PHE A 267 0.71 19.73 26.82
C PHE A 267 -0.04 18.92 25.76
N ILE A 268 -0.21 17.62 25.98
CA ILE A 268 -0.98 16.74 25.10
C ILE A 268 -2.45 17.17 25.01
N GLU A 269 -3.08 17.56 26.12
CA GLU A 269 -4.47 18.02 26.08
C GLU A 269 -4.62 19.33 25.28
N THR A 270 -3.65 20.24 25.34
CA THR A 270 -3.68 21.45 24.48
C THR A 270 -3.68 21.10 22.99
N ILE A 271 -2.95 20.05 22.59
CA ILE A 271 -2.91 19.56 21.21
C ILE A 271 -4.27 18.95 20.81
N LYS A 272 -4.87 18.13 21.68
CA LYS A 272 -6.17 17.47 21.44
C LYS A 272 -7.32 18.46 21.30
N ARG A 273 -7.28 19.56 22.06
CA ARG A 273 -8.33 20.59 22.08
C ARG A 273 -8.08 21.73 21.10
N GLY A 274 -6.87 21.84 20.54
CA GLY A 274 -6.51 22.92 19.63
C GLY A 274 -6.32 24.27 20.33
N THR A 275 -6.02 24.30 21.64
CA THR A 275 -5.87 25.55 22.39
C THR A 275 -4.53 26.23 22.11
N HIS A 276 -4.51 27.14 21.15
CA HIS A 276 -3.28 27.70 20.58
C HIS A 276 -2.48 28.55 21.59
N LYS A 277 -3.13 29.41 22.39
CA LYS A 277 -2.40 30.25 23.37
C LYS A 277 -1.79 29.42 24.49
N ALA A 278 -2.52 28.41 24.97
CA ALA A 278 -2.03 27.50 26.00
C ALA A 278 -0.87 26.64 25.49
N PHE A 279 -0.95 26.16 24.24
CA PHE A 279 0.12 25.44 23.56
C PHE A 279 1.40 26.29 23.43
N ASP A 280 1.26 27.53 22.94
CA ASP A 280 2.38 28.47 22.75
C ASP A 280 3.05 28.84 24.10
N LEU A 281 2.29 28.88 25.20
CA LEU A 281 2.85 29.06 26.54
C LEU A 281 3.66 27.84 26.98
N LEU A 282 3.08 26.64 26.88
CA LEU A 282 3.72 25.42 27.36
C LEU A 282 5.00 25.08 26.59
N ILE A 283 5.04 25.30 25.27
CA ILE A 283 6.23 25.03 24.47
C ILE A 283 7.41 25.96 24.86
N ASN A 284 7.13 27.20 25.27
CA ASN A 284 8.14 28.15 25.74
C ASN A 284 8.74 27.77 27.11
N TYR A 285 8.03 26.98 27.93
CA TYR A 285 8.49 26.50 29.24
C TYR A 285 9.33 25.21 29.18
N THR A 286 9.91 24.88 28.01
CA THR A 286 10.80 23.73 27.77
C THR A 286 10.19 22.37 28.14
N VAL A 287 8.93 22.13 27.77
CA VAL A 287 8.29 20.82 27.93
C VAL A 287 9.02 19.75 27.10
N ASN A 288 9.11 18.52 27.62
CA ASN A 288 9.68 17.39 26.90
C ASN A 288 8.80 16.98 25.70
N ILE A 289 9.05 17.58 24.54
CA ILE A 289 8.34 17.32 23.28
C ILE A 289 8.49 15.88 22.75
N ASN A 290 9.50 15.16 23.23
CA ASN A 290 9.78 13.77 22.85
C ASN A 290 9.25 12.76 23.88
N GLY A 291 8.63 13.25 24.96
CA GLY A 291 7.99 12.42 25.98
C GLY A 291 6.86 11.58 25.39
N THR A 292 6.54 10.47 26.04
CA THR A 292 5.48 9.56 25.57
C THR A 292 4.42 9.38 26.63
N LEU A 293 3.17 9.61 26.26
CA LEU A 293 2.00 9.25 27.08
C LEU A 293 1.31 8.07 26.39
N ASP A 294 1.14 6.95 27.10
CA ASP A 294 0.56 5.72 26.54
C ASP A 294 1.21 5.26 25.21
N ASN A 295 2.55 5.34 25.15
CA ASN A 295 3.38 5.09 23.96
C ASN A 295 3.16 6.04 22.77
N GLN A 296 2.41 7.13 22.92
CA GLN A 296 2.21 8.13 21.87
C GLN A 296 3.05 9.39 22.15
N THR A 297 3.72 9.91 21.11
CA THR A 297 4.44 11.19 21.18
C THR A 297 3.48 12.36 20.93
N PRO A 298 3.77 13.57 21.44
CA PRO A 298 3.01 14.77 21.14
C PRO A 298 2.81 15.01 19.64
N ILE A 299 3.82 14.70 18.82
CA ILE A 299 3.71 14.81 17.36
C ILE A 299 2.75 13.78 16.77
N HIS A 300 2.76 12.53 17.26
CA HIS A 300 1.82 11.51 16.83
C HIS A 300 0.37 11.91 17.20
N ILE A 301 0.18 12.47 18.39
CA ILE A 301 -1.13 12.99 18.82
C ILE A 301 -1.57 14.17 17.94
N ALA A 302 -0.68 15.11 17.61
CA ALA A 302 -0.98 16.20 16.69
C ALA A 302 -1.43 15.67 15.31
N THR A 303 -0.85 14.56 14.84
CA THR A 303 -1.29 13.91 13.59
C THR A 303 -2.62 13.18 13.71
N ILE A 304 -2.89 12.48 14.83
CA ILE A 304 -4.17 11.78 15.05
C ILE A 304 -5.34 12.77 15.11
N PHE A 305 -5.17 13.89 15.82
CA PHE A 305 -6.23 14.90 15.98
C PHE A 305 -6.25 15.93 14.84
N GLY A 306 -5.35 15.80 13.85
CA GLY A 306 -5.28 16.70 12.70
C GLY A 306 -4.96 18.16 13.04
N ASN A 307 -4.30 18.43 14.17
CA ASN A 307 -3.93 19.78 14.59
C ASN A 307 -2.70 20.27 13.80
N TRP A 308 -2.95 20.81 12.62
CA TRP A 308 -1.92 21.23 11.67
C TRP A 308 -0.99 22.32 12.21
N ARG A 309 -1.50 23.20 13.08
CA ARG A 309 -0.70 24.29 13.67
C ARG A 309 0.28 23.74 14.71
N ALA A 310 -0.19 22.90 15.63
CA ALA A 310 0.70 22.24 16.59
C ALA A 310 1.75 21.38 15.87
N LEU A 311 1.34 20.65 14.83
CA LEU A 311 2.25 19.84 14.02
C LEU A 311 3.33 20.67 13.34
N LYS A 312 2.97 21.80 12.73
CA LYS A 312 3.93 22.72 12.10
C LYS A 312 4.98 23.22 13.11
N ILE A 313 4.54 23.70 14.27
CA ILE A 313 5.44 24.24 15.29
C ILE A 313 6.35 23.13 15.85
N LEU A 314 5.82 21.92 16.08
CA LEU A 314 6.62 20.78 16.53
C LEU A 314 7.69 20.38 15.51
N LEU A 315 7.37 20.36 14.21
CA LEU A 315 8.31 20.03 13.14
C LEU A 315 9.43 21.07 12.98
N GLU A 316 9.12 22.34 13.21
CA GLU A 316 10.09 23.45 13.20
C GLU A 316 11.02 23.42 14.42
N HIS A 317 10.65 22.71 15.50
CA HIS A 317 11.47 22.63 16.71
C HIS A 317 12.75 21.80 16.49
N ASN A 318 13.91 22.34 16.88
CA ASN A 318 15.22 21.71 16.62
C ASN A 318 15.41 20.37 17.34
N ASP A 319 14.90 20.25 18.57
CA ASP A 319 15.10 19.07 19.43
C ASP A 319 14.15 17.88 19.16
N LEU A 320 13.24 18.01 18.20
CA LEU A 320 12.27 16.96 17.88
C LEU A 320 12.97 15.72 17.30
N LYS A 321 12.74 14.56 17.95
CA LYS A 321 13.21 13.24 17.53
C LYS A 321 12.03 12.40 17.06
N LEU A 322 11.99 12.10 15.77
CA LEU A 322 10.96 11.24 15.20
C LEU A 322 11.23 9.77 15.50
N ARG A 323 10.20 9.03 15.91
CA ARG A 323 10.27 7.57 16.09
C ARG A 323 9.61 6.86 14.92
N ARG A 324 10.20 5.76 14.49
CA ARG A 324 9.62 4.94 13.40
C ARG A 324 8.26 4.33 13.72
N GLN A 325 7.96 4.19 15.02
CA GLN A 325 6.69 3.65 15.50
C GLN A 325 5.54 4.64 15.34
N ASP A 326 5.82 5.94 15.22
CA ASP A 326 4.78 6.98 15.17
C ASP A 326 4.06 7.02 13.81
N GLN A 327 4.67 6.49 12.73
CA GLN A 327 4.05 6.29 11.40
C GLN A 327 3.22 7.49 10.91
N LEU A 328 3.75 8.69 11.10
CA LEU A 328 3.00 9.96 11.01
C LEU A 328 2.23 10.09 9.69
N LEU A 329 2.88 9.77 8.56
CA LEU A 329 2.28 9.90 7.24
C LEU A 329 1.14 8.91 7.03
N ILE A 330 1.27 7.68 7.53
CA ILE A 330 0.23 6.64 7.45
C ILE A 330 -0.99 7.05 8.26
N THR A 331 -0.77 7.57 9.49
CA THR A 331 -1.84 8.05 10.37
C THR A 331 -2.62 9.21 9.74
N VAL A 332 -1.94 10.21 9.18
CA VAL A 332 -2.63 11.30 8.49
C VAL A 332 -3.43 10.79 7.28
N ILE A 333 -2.86 9.87 6.50
CA ILE A 333 -3.54 9.31 5.32
C ILE A 333 -4.80 8.53 5.70
N SER A 334 -4.81 7.81 6.83
CA SER A 334 -5.99 7.08 7.28
C SER A 334 -7.16 7.97 7.70
N HIS A 335 -6.90 9.23 8.06
CA HIS A 335 -7.92 10.18 8.54
C HIS A 335 -8.32 11.25 7.49
N LEU A 336 -7.72 11.26 6.30
CA LEU A 336 -8.04 12.23 5.24
C LEU A 336 -9.48 12.14 4.70
N GLY A 337 -10.19 11.04 4.96
CA GLY A 337 -11.60 10.88 4.58
C GLY A 337 -12.60 11.26 5.67
N ASP A 338 -12.14 11.61 6.88
CA ASP A 338 -13.00 11.91 8.01
C ASP A 338 -13.47 13.37 7.97
N GLU A 339 -14.73 13.64 8.31
CA GLU A 339 -15.24 15.01 8.45
C GLU A 339 -14.55 15.73 9.63
N PRO A 340 -14.16 17.01 9.48
CA PRO A 340 -13.49 17.74 10.53
C PRO A 340 -14.42 17.95 11.73
N LEU A 341 -14.08 17.34 12.87
CA LEU A 341 -14.83 17.46 14.12
C LEU A 341 -14.76 18.87 14.74
N TYR A 342 -13.68 19.61 14.45
CA TYR A 342 -13.43 20.96 14.97
C TYR A 342 -12.72 21.82 13.91
N ASP A 343 -12.88 23.14 13.98
CA ASP A 343 -12.32 24.11 13.01
C ASP A 343 -10.78 24.05 12.86
N PHE A 344 -10.07 23.62 13.91
CA PHE A 344 -8.61 23.52 13.89
C PHE A 344 -8.09 22.24 13.21
N VAL A 345 -8.96 21.26 12.92
CA VAL A 345 -8.60 19.98 12.32
C VAL A 345 -8.45 20.13 10.81
N ASN A 346 -7.27 19.84 10.28
CA ASN A 346 -7.05 19.83 8.84
C ASN A 346 -5.94 18.84 8.44
N TYR A 347 -6.34 17.63 8.03
CA TYR A 347 -5.41 16.57 7.65
C TYR A 347 -4.67 16.85 6.33
N GLU A 348 -5.25 17.59 5.38
CA GLU A 348 -4.56 17.97 4.14
C GLU A 348 -3.36 18.88 4.41
N LYS A 349 -3.55 19.88 5.28
CA LYS A 349 -2.46 20.74 5.75
C LYS A 349 -1.42 19.93 6.50
N CYS A 350 -1.83 19.04 7.41
CA CYS A 350 -0.91 18.14 8.11
C CYS A 350 -0.06 17.33 7.11
N LEU A 351 -0.67 16.74 6.09
CA LEU A 351 0.02 16.00 5.04
C LEU A 351 1.05 16.88 4.34
N SER A 352 0.67 18.09 3.92
CA SER A 352 1.59 19.02 3.26
C SER A 352 2.78 19.42 4.13
N PHE A 353 2.58 19.65 5.44
CA PHE A 353 3.69 19.98 6.35
C PHE A 353 4.61 18.79 6.60
N LEU A 354 4.06 17.57 6.70
CA LEU A 354 4.87 16.36 6.85
C LEU A 354 5.72 16.09 5.60
N LEU A 355 5.12 16.21 4.41
CA LEU A 355 5.83 15.97 3.14
C LEU A 355 6.91 17.01 2.84
N ASN A 356 6.69 18.27 3.24
CA ASN A 356 7.68 19.33 3.09
C ASN A 356 8.81 19.28 4.16
N SER A 357 8.73 18.37 5.13
CA SER A 357 9.74 18.25 6.18
C SER A 357 10.81 17.23 5.79
N ASP A 358 12.07 17.67 5.74
CA ASP A 358 13.23 16.81 5.45
C ASP A 358 13.43 15.68 6.50
N ARG A 359 12.74 15.75 7.64
CA ARG A 359 12.86 14.76 8.72
C ARG A 359 11.99 13.52 8.48
N VAL A 360 10.97 13.61 7.63
CA VAL A 360 9.98 12.54 7.41
C VAL A 360 10.35 11.71 6.18
N ASP A 361 10.49 10.40 6.35
CA ASP A 361 10.72 9.48 5.23
C ASP A 361 9.38 9.08 4.57
N VAL A 362 9.20 9.46 3.32
CA VAL A 362 8.00 9.13 2.51
C VAL A 362 7.84 7.62 2.30
N ASN A 363 8.94 6.87 2.40
CA ASN A 363 8.99 5.41 2.19
C ASN A 363 9.07 4.62 3.50
N GLU A 364 8.73 5.25 4.62
CA GLU A 364 8.60 4.55 5.90
C GLU A 364 7.56 3.44 5.80
N THR A 365 7.82 2.28 6.41
CA THR A 365 6.92 1.13 6.38
C THR A 365 6.35 0.85 7.75
N ASP A 366 5.08 0.47 7.81
CA ASP A 366 4.48 -0.08 9.01
C ASP A 366 5.07 -1.48 9.36
N PRO A 367 4.65 -2.14 10.46
CA PRO A 367 5.13 -3.47 10.83
C PRO A 367 4.70 -4.56 9.84
N SER A 368 3.68 -4.30 8.99
CA SER A 368 3.29 -5.17 7.88
C SER A 368 4.11 -4.93 6.60
N GLY A 369 5.06 -3.99 6.59
CA GLY A 369 5.86 -3.66 5.40
C GLY A 369 5.14 -2.79 4.37
N SER A 370 3.95 -2.28 4.70
CA SER A 370 3.15 -1.37 3.87
C SER A 370 3.65 0.06 4.00
N THR A 371 3.84 0.74 2.87
CA THR A 371 4.24 2.16 2.81
C THR A 371 3.04 3.10 2.79
N PRO A 372 3.20 4.41 3.09
CA PRO A 372 2.18 5.45 2.90
C PRO A 372 1.47 5.38 1.55
N LEU A 373 2.19 5.03 0.48
CA LEU A 373 1.61 4.86 -0.85
C LEU A 373 0.60 3.70 -0.93
N HIS A 374 0.83 2.59 -0.21
CA HIS A 374 -0.14 1.49 -0.11
C HIS A 374 -1.45 1.95 0.55
N TYR A 375 -1.35 2.78 1.60
CA TYR A 375 -2.53 3.33 2.27
C TYR A 375 -3.27 4.34 1.38
N ALA A 376 -2.56 5.22 0.68
CA ALA A 376 -3.18 6.17 -0.24
C ALA A 376 -4.00 5.46 -1.33
N VAL A 377 -3.47 4.34 -1.83
CA VAL A 377 -4.15 3.45 -2.78
C VAL A 377 -5.36 2.75 -2.15
N LYS A 378 -5.20 2.20 -0.94
CA LYS A 378 -6.31 1.57 -0.18
C LYS A 378 -7.50 2.51 -0.01
N TYR A 379 -7.25 3.78 0.30
CA TYR A 379 -8.29 4.81 0.47
C TYR A 379 -8.69 5.51 -0.84
N ARG A 380 -8.11 5.12 -1.99
CA ARG A 380 -8.40 5.65 -3.33
C ARG A 380 -8.30 7.18 -3.44
N ASN A 381 -7.40 7.80 -2.68
CA ASN A 381 -7.22 9.24 -2.69
C ASN A 381 -6.18 9.65 -3.74
N ARG A 382 -6.66 10.06 -4.93
CA ARG A 382 -5.81 10.44 -6.07
C ARG A 382 -4.85 11.60 -5.75
N LEU A 383 -5.30 12.61 -5.00
CA LEU A 383 -4.48 13.78 -4.66
C LEU A 383 -3.30 13.39 -3.78
N VAL A 384 -3.54 12.52 -2.79
CA VAL A 384 -2.50 12.00 -1.90
C VAL A 384 -1.50 11.14 -2.67
N ILE A 385 -1.98 10.29 -3.59
CA ILE A 385 -1.12 9.48 -4.45
C ILE A 385 -0.19 10.39 -5.27
N GLN A 386 -0.74 11.41 -5.93
CA GLN A 386 0.07 12.37 -6.70
C GLN A 386 1.10 13.07 -5.81
N GLU A 387 0.72 13.56 -4.63
CA GLU A 387 1.63 14.30 -3.77
C GLU A 387 2.75 13.42 -3.19
N LEU A 388 2.45 12.18 -2.84
CA LEU A 388 3.46 11.18 -2.42
C LEU A 388 4.43 10.85 -3.55
N LEU A 389 3.92 10.64 -4.78
CA LEU A 389 4.77 10.38 -5.94
C LEU A 389 5.68 11.58 -6.25
N ARG A 390 5.17 12.81 -6.15
CA ARG A 390 5.96 14.05 -6.32
C ARG A 390 7.10 14.16 -5.30
N HIS A 391 6.88 13.71 -4.06
CA HIS A 391 7.89 13.67 -3.01
C HIS A 391 8.81 12.43 -3.06
N GLY A 392 8.73 11.60 -4.10
CA GLY A 392 9.67 10.48 -4.31
C GLY A 392 9.27 9.17 -3.63
N ALA A 393 7.98 8.94 -3.42
CA ALA A 393 7.48 7.63 -2.98
C ALA A 393 7.89 6.53 -3.99
N TYR A 394 8.54 5.47 -3.49
CA TYR A 394 9.01 4.34 -4.29
C TYR A 394 7.86 3.38 -4.59
N ILE A 395 7.63 3.09 -5.87
CA ILE A 395 6.49 2.29 -6.31
C ILE A 395 6.76 0.77 -6.31
N GLY A 396 8.00 0.35 -6.05
CA GLY A 396 8.41 -1.06 -6.08
C GLY A 396 8.49 -1.76 -4.72
N MET A 397 8.10 -1.10 -3.63
CA MET A 397 8.04 -1.74 -2.31
C MET A 397 6.95 -2.79 -2.29
N ARG A 398 7.22 -3.97 -1.70
CA ARG A 398 6.19 -4.99 -1.51
C ARG A 398 5.71 -5.01 -0.07
N SER A 399 4.40 -5.16 0.12
CA SER A 399 3.81 -5.45 1.43
C SER A 399 4.18 -6.85 1.93
N SER A 400 3.86 -7.18 3.19
CA SER A 400 3.95 -8.56 3.70
C SER A 400 3.12 -9.57 2.90
N PHE A 401 2.06 -9.10 2.23
CA PHE A 401 1.20 -9.90 1.36
C PHE A 401 1.73 -9.98 -0.08
N ASN A 402 2.91 -9.42 -0.34
CA ASN A 402 3.57 -9.39 -1.64
C ASN A 402 2.87 -8.52 -2.70
N ASP A 403 1.97 -7.63 -2.27
CA ASP A 403 1.30 -6.64 -3.12
C ASP A 403 2.24 -5.46 -3.40
N LEU A 404 2.13 -4.87 -4.59
CA LEU A 404 2.84 -3.65 -4.97
C LEU A 404 1.88 -2.46 -4.85
N PRO A 405 2.36 -1.26 -4.46
CA PRO A 405 1.49 -0.10 -4.37
C PRO A 405 0.94 0.31 -5.74
N ILE A 406 1.68 0.04 -6.82
CA ILE A 406 1.24 0.32 -8.20
C ILE A 406 -0.03 -0.44 -8.61
N ASP A 407 -0.36 -1.57 -7.95
CA ASP A 407 -1.50 -2.43 -8.32
C ASP A 407 -2.84 -1.70 -8.28
N GLY A 408 -3.00 -0.72 -7.37
CA GLY A 408 -4.22 0.06 -7.26
C GLY A 408 -4.10 1.53 -7.68
N ILE A 409 -3.01 1.94 -8.35
CA ILE A 409 -2.87 3.31 -8.86
C ILE A 409 -3.41 3.38 -10.29
N TYR A 410 -4.38 4.25 -10.55
CA TYR A 410 -4.92 4.46 -11.89
C TYR A 410 -3.84 4.79 -12.93
N PRO A 411 -3.86 4.17 -14.13
CA PRO A 411 -2.87 4.41 -15.19
C PRO A 411 -2.72 5.89 -15.56
N GLU A 412 -3.81 6.66 -15.56
CA GLU A 412 -3.81 8.08 -15.92
C GLU A 412 -3.02 8.92 -14.89
N VAL A 413 -3.06 8.53 -13.61
CA VAL A 413 -2.32 9.19 -12.52
C VAL A 413 -0.84 8.90 -12.64
N LEU A 414 -0.48 7.68 -13.05
CA LEU A 414 0.91 7.31 -13.33
C LEU A 414 1.44 8.01 -14.58
N GLU A 415 0.65 8.09 -15.65
CA GLU A 415 1.02 8.83 -16.87
C GLU A 415 1.30 10.30 -16.54
N GLU A 416 0.37 10.97 -15.84
CA GLU A 416 0.52 12.37 -15.43
C GLU A 416 1.78 12.58 -14.57
N HIS A 417 2.05 11.68 -13.63
CA HIS A 417 3.26 11.76 -12.79
C HIS A 417 4.55 11.44 -13.58
N PHE A 418 4.51 10.47 -14.50
CA PHE A 418 5.66 10.13 -15.32
C PHE A 418 5.99 11.25 -16.33
N ASP A 419 4.99 11.94 -16.87
CA ASP A 419 5.15 13.15 -17.67
C ASP A 419 5.87 14.25 -16.86
N ASP A 420 5.55 14.37 -15.56
CA ASP A 420 6.22 15.29 -14.64
C ASP A 420 7.68 14.94 -14.33
N CYS A 421 8.07 13.68 -14.54
CA CYS A 421 9.44 13.21 -14.36
C CYS A 421 10.34 13.46 -15.57
N VAL A 422 9.77 13.93 -16.70
CA VAL A 422 10.49 14.35 -17.91
C VAL A 422 10.44 15.86 -18.00
N THR A 423 11.61 16.50 -17.94
CA THR A 423 11.76 17.96 -17.90
C THR A 423 12.86 18.40 -18.86
N THR A 424 13.02 19.71 -19.03
CA THR A 424 14.09 20.30 -19.84
C THR A 424 14.93 21.25 -19.01
N ASN A 425 16.10 21.60 -19.51
CA ASN A 425 16.96 22.63 -18.92
C ASN A 425 16.53 24.08 -19.25
N GLY A 426 15.35 24.29 -19.85
CA GLY A 426 14.79 25.61 -20.14
C GLY A 426 15.27 26.27 -21.44
N TYR A 427 16.25 25.68 -22.13
CA TYR A 427 16.70 26.13 -23.46
C TYR A 427 15.67 25.80 -24.55
N LYS A 428 15.79 26.44 -25.71
CA LYS A 428 14.87 26.16 -26.84
C LYS A 428 15.25 24.83 -27.49
N PRO A 429 14.28 24.06 -28.02
CA PRO A 429 14.56 22.78 -28.67
C PRO A 429 15.57 22.81 -29.82
N GLY A 430 15.85 23.97 -30.42
CA GLY A 430 16.82 24.14 -31.50
C GLY A 430 18.24 24.47 -31.03
N ASP A 431 18.45 24.74 -29.74
CA ASP A 431 19.77 25.11 -29.20
C ASP A 431 20.64 23.86 -29.03
N SER A 432 21.94 23.95 -29.30
CA SER A 432 22.87 22.81 -29.14
C SER A 432 22.89 22.26 -27.71
N ASP A 433 22.69 23.14 -26.74
CA ASP A 433 22.76 22.87 -25.32
C ASP A 433 21.41 22.43 -24.76
N PHE A 434 20.40 22.20 -25.60
CA PHE A 434 19.09 21.71 -25.17
C PHE A 434 19.20 20.28 -24.60
N GLU A 435 18.79 20.13 -23.35
CA GLU A 435 18.85 18.86 -22.62
C GLU A 435 17.46 18.43 -22.16
N ILE A 436 17.14 17.14 -22.40
CA ILE A 436 16.00 16.46 -21.81
C ILE A 436 16.48 15.75 -20.54
N LEU A 437 15.89 16.10 -19.40
CA LEU A 437 16.19 15.56 -18.10
C LEU A 437 15.12 14.53 -17.71
N VAL A 438 15.55 13.30 -17.42
CA VAL A 438 14.66 12.20 -17.03
C VAL A 438 15.01 11.75 -15.60
N ASN A 439 14.03 11.79 -14.70
CA ASN A 439 14.22 11.51 -13.27
C ASN A 439 13.57 10.18 -12.84
N PHE A 440 14.37 9.27 -12.28
CA PHE A 440 13.95 7.93 -11.85
C PHE A 440 13.67 7.82 -10.34
N LYS A 441 13.43 8.93 -9.63
CA LYS A 441 13.26 8.95 -8.15
C LYS A 441 12.25 7.95 -7.61
N ASN A 442 11.17 7.67 -8.36
CA ASN A 442 10.11 6.75 -7.96
C ASN A 442 10.38 5.29 -8.37
N LEU A 443 11.34 5.05 -9.26
CA LEU A 443 11.72 3.72 -9.78
C LEU A 443 12.99 3.16 -9.11
N ILE A 444 13.79 4.01 -8.46
CA ILE A 444 15.02 3.64 -7.77
C ILE A 444 14.86 3.90 -6.27
N ALA A 445 15.17 2.90 -5.43
CA ALA A 445 15.03 3.02 -3.98
C ALA A 445 16.01 4.06 -3.38
N HIS A 446 15.66 4.67 -2.24
CA HIS A 446 16.60 5.50 -1.47
C HIS A 446 17.49 4.62 -0.56
N PRO A 447 18.84 4.64 -0.72
CA PRO A 447 19.72 4.00 0.25
C PRO A 447 19.62 4.79 1.56
N ARG A 448 19.07 4.14 2.60
CA ARG A 448 18.85 4.74 3.91
C ARG A 448 20.20 5.13 4.56
N LEU A 449 20.40 6.42 4.87
CA LEU A 449 21.32 6.83 5.95
C LEU A 449 20.64 6.48 7.29
N SER A 450 20.81 5.26 7.77
CA SER A 450 20.58 4.99 9.18
C SER A 450 21.82 4.32 9.76
N HIS A 451 22.36 4.91 10.82
CA HIS A 451 23.54 4.56 11.61
C HIS A 451 23.57 3.12 12.21
N ALA A 452 22.73 2.20 11.73
CA ALA A 452 22.88 0.77 11.96
C ALA A 452 23.96 0.19 11.02
N THR A 453 25.18 0.60 11.32
CA THR A 453 26.46 0.15 10.81
C THR A 453 26.49 -1.38 10.62
N LYS A 454 26.94 -1.83 9.44
CA LYS A 454 27.50 -3.17 9.11
C LYS A 454 26.61 -4.38 8.80
N LEU A 455 25.29 -4.38 8.97
CA LEU A 455 24.47 -5.60 8.71
C LEU A 455 23.47 -5.54 7.53
N ARG A 456 23.32 -4.41 6.85
CA ARG A 456 22.28 -4.25 5.79
C ARG A 456 22.76 -3.88 4.38
N ALA A 457 24.05 -4.04 4.08
CA ALA A 457 24.53 -4.15 2.69
C ALA A 457 24.09 -5.48 2.00
N GLN A 458 23.05 -6.14 2.54
CA GLN A 458 22.65 -7.51 2.22
C GLN A 458 21.34 -7.61 1.42
N ASN A 459 20.52 -6.56 1.33
CA ASN A 459 19.24 -6.62 0.62
C ASN A 459 19.37 -5.96 -0.75
N PHE A 460 19.41 -6.77 -1.80
CA PHE A 460 19.13 -6.30 -3.16
C PHE A 460 17.68 -5.80 -3.19
N HIS A 461 17.47 -4.50 -3.44
CA HIS A 461 16.15 -4.00 -3.78
C HIS A 461 15.90 -4.32 -5.25
N GLU A 462 14.87 -5.10 -5.52
CA GLU A 462 14.42 -5.37 -6.88
C GLU A 462 13.79 -4.09 -7.45
N GLU A 463 14.30 -3.59 -8.58
CA GLU A 463 13.79 -2.36 -9.22
C GLU A 463 12.85 -2.69 -10.41
N MET A 464 12.95 -3.90 -10.99
CA MET A 464 12.06 -4.34 -12.07
C MET A 464 10.63 -4.72 -11.66
N PRO A 465 10.27 -5.11 -10.42
CA PRO A 465 8.91 -5.51 -10.08
C PRO A 465 7.81 -4.54 -10.51
N PRO A 466 7.91 -3.21 -10.30
CA PRO A 466 6.87 -2.30 -10.77
C PRO A 466 6.75 -2.27 -12.29
N ILE A 467 7.86 -2.35 -13.03
CA ILE A 467 7.86 -2.37 -14.50
C ILE A 467 7.35 -3.71 -15.03
N ALA A 468 7.67 -4.82 -14.34
CA ALA A 468 7.16 -6.14 -14.65
C ALA A 468 5.63 -6.18 -14.51
N TYR A 469 5.09 -5.58 -13.46
CA TYR A 469 3.64 -5.43 -13.28
C TYR A 469 3.02 -4.63 -14.44
N ILE A 470 3.63 -3.50 -14.82
CA ILE A 470 3.18 -2.69 -15.98
C ILE A 470 3.16 -3.55 -17.27
N ALA A 471 4.13 -4.45 -17.44
CA ALA A 471 4.22 -5.32 -18.62
C ALA A 471 3.21 -6.48 -18.63
N GLU A 472 2.87 -7.03 -17.47
CA GLU A 472 1.91 -8.14 -17.33
C GLU A 472 0.46 -7.65 -17.46
N SER A 473 0.19 -6.42 -17.01
CA SER A 473 -1.15 -5.84 -17.00
C SER A 473 -1.55 -5.22 -18.35
N LYS A 474 -2.73 -5.61 -18.87
CA LYS A 474 -3.24 -5.13 -20.16
C LYS A 474 -3.56 -3.64 -20.20
N GLU A 475 -3.91 -3.06 -19.06
CA GLU A 475 -4.24 -1.64 -18.91
C GLU A 475 -2.97 -0.78 -18.93
N TYR A 476 -1.94 -1.19 -18.19
CA TYR A 476 -0.70 -0.41 -18.01
C TYR A 476 0.33 -0.59 -19.13
N ARG A 477 0.25 -1.64 -19.95
CA ARG A 477 1.27 -1.94 -20.99
C ARG A 477 1.62 -0.78 -21.91
N HIS A 478 0.69 0.15 -22.18
CA HIS A 478 0.97 1.33 -23.01
C HIS A 478 2.03 2.25 -22.36
N LEU A 479 2.08 2.32 -21.02
CA LEU A 479 3.09 3.06 -20.28
C LEU A 479 4.52 2.52 -20.49
N LEU A 480 4.70 1.27 -20.95
CA LEU A 480 6.03 0.77 -21.32
C LEU A 480 6.68 1.59 -22.43
N GLN A 481 5.88 2.27 -23.26
CA GLN A 481 6.36 3.16 -24.31
C GLN A 481 6.62 4.58 -23.79
N HIS A 482 6.33 4.88 -22.52
CA HIS A 482 6.62 6.17 -21.93
C HIS A 482 8.15 6.43 -21.88
N PRO A 483 8.63 7.66 -22.20
CA PRO A 483 10.05 8.01 -22.24
C PRO A 483 10.82 7.69 -20.95
N LEU A 484 10.18 7.85 -19.78
CA LEU A 484 10.75 7.45 -18.48
C LEU A 484 11.09 5.95 -18.43
N ILE A 485 10.12 5.08 -18.76
CA ILE A 485 10.29 3.63 -18.66
C ILE A 485 11.25 3.13 -19.76
N THR A 486 11.09 3.63 -20.99
CA THR A 486 11.98 3.26 -22.10
C THR A 486 13.44 3.66 -21.84
N SER A 487 13.68 4.84 -21.26
CA SER A 487 15.03 5.28 -20.85
C SER A 487 15.58 4.42 -19.72
N PHE A 488 14.76 4.04 -18.73
CA PHE A 488 15.17 3.14 -17.65
C PHE A 488 15.54 1.75 -18.18
N LEU A 489 14.70 1.18 -19.05
CA LEU A 489 14.95 -0.10 -19.71
C LEU A 489 16.21 -0.03 -20.57
N PHE A 490 16.43 1.08 -21.30
CA PHE A 490 17.66 1.29 -22.07
C PHE A 490 18.90 1.23 -21.19
N LEU A 491 18.92 1.90 -20.04
CA LEU A 491 20.07 1.91 -19.12
C LEU A 491 20.39 0.51 -18.57
N LYS A 492 19.36 -0.22 -18.08
CA LYS A 492 19.54 -1.60 -17.61
C LYS A 492 19.98 -2.54 -18.71
N TRP A 493 19.34 -2.43 -19.86
CA TRP A 493 19.64 -3.24 -21.03
C TRP A 493 21.05 -2.97 -21.57
N HIS A 494 21.50 -1.72 -21.58
CA HIS A 494 22.86 -1.34 -21.99
C HIS A 494 23.93 -2.06 -21.15
N ARG A 495 23.73 -2.21 -19.84
CA ARG A 495 24.64 -2.97 -18.96
C ARG A 495 24.56 -4.47 -19.20
N LEU A 496 23.35 -5.01 -19.30
CA LEU A 496 23.15 -6.45 -19.48
C LEU A 496 23.53 -6.92 -20.89
N SER A 497 23.51 -6.03 -21.89
CA SER A 497 23.82 -6.27 -23.30
C SER A 497 25.15 -7.01 -23.51
N VAL A 498 26.14 -6.75 -22.66
CA VAL A 498 27.47 -7.37 -22.70
C VAL A 498 27.38 -8.88 -22.59
N ILE A 499 26.50 -9.40 -21.72
CA ILE A 499 26.32 -10.85 -21.55
C ILE A 499 25.81 -11.46 -22.85
N PHE A 500 24.87 -10.80 -23.52
CA PHE A 500 24.31 -11.25 -24.80
C PHE A 500 25.36 -11.21 -25.92
N TYR A 501 26.18 -10.16 -25.98
CA TYR A 501 27.25 -10.09 -26.98
C TYR A 501 28.35 -11.14 -26.77
N ILE A 502 28.74 -11.41 -25.52
CA ILE A 502 29.70 -12.48 -25.20
C ILE A 502 29.10 -13.84 -25.58
N ASN A 503 27.84 -14.11 -25.23
CA ASN A 503 27.14 -15.33 -25.61
C ASN A 503 27.07 -15.49 -27.14
N PHE A 504 26.72 -14.42 -27.85
CA PHE A 504 26.70 -14.41 -29.31
C PHE A 504 28.08 -14.68 -29.93
N LEU A 505 29.14 -14.05 -29.41
CA LEU A 505 30.50 -14.27 -29.90
C LEU A 505 30.95 -15.72 -29.69
N LEU A 506 30.73 -16.27 -28.48
CA LEU A 506 31.07 -17.66 -28.17
C LEU A 506 30.30 -18.65 -29.06
N TYR A 507 29.00 -18.41 -29.26
CA TYR A 507 28.18 -19.22 -30.15
C TYR A 507 28.61 -19.09 -31.62
N PHE A 508 28.92 -17.88 -32.09
CA PHE A 508 29.41 -17.66 -33.45
C PHE A 508 30.73 -18.38 -33.71
N CYS A 509 31.66 -18.35 -32.76
CA CYS A 509 32.90 -19.13 -32.84
C CYS A 509 32.64 -20.64 -32.91
N PHE A 510 31.71 -21.16 -32.10
CA PHE A 510 31.27 -22.55 -32.17
C PHE A 510 30.64 -22.90 -33.51
N ALA A 511 29.72 -22.06 -34.01
CA ALA A 511 29.05 -22.25 -35.30
C ALA A 511 30.07 -22.31 -36.45
N LEU A 512 31.04 -21.40 -36.45
CA LEU A 512 32.11 -21.41 -37.45
C LEU A 512 32.98 -22.66 -37.32
N SER A 513 33.35 -23.07 -36.10
CA SER A 513 34.21 -24.24 -35.90
C SER A 513 33.53 -25.54 -36.31
N ILE A 514 32.25 -25.74 -35.95
CA ILE A 514 31.50 -26.97 -36.24
C ILE A 514 31.20 -27.08 -37.73
N ILE A 515 30.86 -25.97 -38.41
CA ILE A 515 30.61 -25.95 -39.86
C ILE A 515 31.91 -26.25 -40.61
N ILE A 516 33.02 -25.60 -40.27
CA ILE A 516 34.33 -25.86 -40.91
C ILE A 516 34.77 -27.30 -40.67
N HIS A 517 34.70 -27.79 -39.43
CA HIS A 517 35.05 -29.17 -39.10
C HIS A 517 34.22 -30.18 -39.91
N THR A 518 32.91 -29.95 -40.01
CA THR A 518 32.01 -30.82 -40.78
C THR A 518 32.38 -30.85 -42.26
N ILE A 519 32.61 -29.68 -42.86
CA ILE A 519 33.01 -29.59 -44.29
C ILE A 519 34.34 -30.31 -44.54
N LEU A 520 35.35 -30.10 -43.69
CA LEU A 520 36.67 -30.73 -43.84
C LEU A 520 36.61 -32.25 -43.64
N LYS A 521 35.82 -32.73 -42.67
CA LYS A 521 35.63 -34.16 -42.37
C LYS A 521 35.00 -34.91 -43.55
N PHE A 522 33.95 -34.37 -44.18
CA PHE A 522 33.22 -35.07 -45.24
C PHE A 522 33.73 -34.81 -46.65
N ARG A 523 34.56 -33.78 -46.86
CA ARG A 523 35.20 -33.52 -48.16
C ARG A 523 36.56 -34.20 -48.31
N GLU A 524 36.94 -35.08 -47.36
CA GLU A 524 38.22 -35.82 -47.36
C GLU A 524 39.42 -34.89 -47.65
N SER A 525 39.49 -33.74 -46.95
CA SER A 525 40.57 -32.78 -47.21
C SER A 525 41.92 -33.34 -46.75
N GLU A 526 42.99 -33.09 -47.52
CA GLU A 526 44.37 -33.48 -47.18
C GLU A 526 44.91 -32.83 -45.88
N TYR A 527 44.21 -31.84 -45.33
CA TYR A 527 44.63 -31.06 -44.15
C TYR A 527 44.15 -31.67 -42.82
N GLU A 528 44.64 -32.86 -42.48
CA GLU A 528 44.25 -33.61 -41.26
C GLU A 528 44.43 -32.80 -39.96
N ALA A 529 45.54 -32.06 -39.84
CA ALA A 529 45.80 -31.21 -38.67
C ALA A 529 44.76 -30.09 -38.47
N LEU A 530 44.24 -29.52 -39.56
CA LEU A 530 43.24 -28.46 -39.53
C LEU A 530 41.88 -29.02 -39.07
N THR A 531 41.52 -30.22 -39.54
CA THR A 531 40.31 -30.94 -39.14
C THR A 531 40.30 -31.25 -37.65
N VAL A 532 41.44 -31.72 -37.10
CA VAL A 532 41.61 -31.98 -35.67
C VAL A 532 41.51 -30.69 -34.86
N LEU A 533 42.16 -29.60 -35.29
CA LEU A 533 42.12 -28.31 -34.61
C LEU A 533 40.70 -27.74 -34.48
N PHE A 534 39.94 -27.67 -35.59
CA PHE A 534 38.55 -27.20 -35.53
C PHE A 534 37.62 -28.18 -34.82
N GLY A 535 37.94 -29.47 -34.81
CA GLY A 535 37.27 -30.48 -33.99
C GLY A 535 37.43 -30.19 -32.49
N LEU A 536 38.65 -29.88 -32.04
CA LEU A 536 38.92 -29.49 -30.65
C LEU A 536 38.16 -28.22 -30.25
N PHE A 537 38.16 -27.18 -31.09
CA PHE A 537 37.37 -25.97 -30.84
C PHE A 537 35.87 -26.25 -30.77
N SER A 538 35.36 -27.16 -31.61
CA SER A 538 33.96 -27.58 -31.58
C SER A 538 33.62 -28.31 -30.28
N TRP A 539 34.50 -29.18 -29.77
CA TRP A 539 34.33 -29.81 -28.47
C TRP A 539 34.30 -28.82 -27.30
N VAL A 540 35.16 -27.78 -27.33
CA VAL A 540 35.11 -26.68 -26.35
C VAL A 540 33.75 -25.97 -26.41
N GLY A 541 33.24 -25.69 -27.62
CA GLY A 541 31.92 -25.10 -27.82
C GLY A 541 30.78 -25.99 -27.33
N ILE A 542 30.83 -27.30 -27.55
CA ILE A 542 29.84 -28.27 -27.04
C ILE A 542 29.83 -28.27 -25.51
N ILE A 543 31.00 -28.29 -24.86
CA ILE A 543 31.10 -28.24 -23.38
C ILE A 543 30.49 -26.95 -22.86
N TYR A 544 30.76 -25.82 -23.52
CA TYR A 544 30.16 -24.53 -23.17
C TYR A 544 28.62 -24.56 -23.27
N LEU A 545 28.07 -25.06 -24.37
CA LEU A 545 26.62 -25.19 -24.55
C LEU A 545 25.99 -26.13 -23.51
N LEU A 546 26.66 -27.24 -23.21
CA LEU A 546 26.20 -28.20 -22.21
C LEU A 546 26.17 -27.59 -20.80
N MET A 547 27.21 -26.85 -20.40
CA MET A 547 27.21 -26.12 -19.14
C MET A 547 26.11 -25.05 -19.09
N ARG A 548 25.94 -24.28 -20.17
CA ARG A 548 24.89 -23.27 -20.29
C ARG A 548 23.51 -23.89 -20.12
N GLU A 549 23.24 -25.04 -20.75
CA GLU A 549 21.95 -25.70 -20.69
C GLU A 549 21.65 -26.29 -19.30
N ILE A 550 22.67 -26.84 -18.63
CA ILE A 550 22.55 -27.30 -17.24
C ILE A 550 22.19 -26.13 -16.31
N ILE A 551 22.84 -24.97 -16.46
CA ILE A 551 22.52 -23.78 -15.67
C ILE A 551 21.06 -23.35 -15.91
N GLN A 552 20.63 -23.31 -17.17
CA GLN A 552 19.26 -22.98 -17.55
C GLN A 552 18.22 -23.94 -16.95
N PHE A 553 18.51 -25.24 -16.96
CA PHE A 553 17.66 -26.28 -16.37
C PHE A 553 17.54 -26.14 -14.85
N VAL A 554 18.65 -25.94 -14.15
CA VAL A 554 18.69 -25.78 -12.68
C VAL A 554 17.92 -24.54 -12.24
N LEU A 555 18.01 -23.46 -13.00
CA LEU A 555 17.36 -22.19 -12.65
C LEU A 555 15.84 -22.19 -12.86
N ALA A 556 15.32 -22.96 -13.83
CA ALA A 556 13.91 -22.92 -14.21
C ALA A 556 13.35 -24.25 -14.78
N PRO A 557 13.34 -25.35 -13.99
CA PRO A 557 13.04 -26.69 -14.52
C PRO A 557 11.62 -26.82 -15.10
N MET A 558 10.61 -26.25 -14.45
CA MET A 558 9.23 -26.36 -14.93
C MET A 558 8.98 -25.59 -16.24
N LYS A 559 9.60 -24.42 -16.40
CA LYS A 559 9.46 -23.62 -17.63
C LYS A 559 10.28 -24.21 -18.78
N TYR A 560 11.38 -24.89 -18.45
CA TYR A 560 12.27 -25.53 -19.40
C TYR A 560 11.52 -26.53 -20.29
N PHE A 561 10.77 -27.46 -19.68
CA PHE A 561 10.05 -28.51 -20.42
C PHE A 561 8.89 -28.01 -21.29
N CYS A 562 8.47 -26.75 -21.14
CA CYS A 562 7.43 -26.16 -22.00
C CYS A 562 8.00 -25.40 -23.21
N SER A 563 9.32 -25.15 -23.25
CA SER A 563 9.94 -24.32 -24.29
C SER A 563 10.44 -25.15 -25.47
N ALA A 564 9.86 -24.93 -26.66
CA ALA A 564 10.31 -25.58 -27.90
C ALA A 564 11.76 -25.23 -28.30
N ILE A 565 12.27 -24.05 -27.88
CA ILE A 565 13.64 -23.62 -28.16
C ILE A 565 14.64 -24.50 -27.40
N ASN A 566 14.35 -24.81 -26.14
CA ASN A 566 15.22 -25.64 -25.31
C ASN A 566 15.35 -27.07 -25.87
N TYR A 567 14.27 -27.62 -26.44
CA TYR A 567 14.34 -28.90 -27.14
C TYR A 567 15.22 -28.85 -28.39
N MET A 568 15.17 -27.74 -29.14
CA MET A 568 16.03 -27.52 -30.30
C MET A 568 17.51 -27.39 -29.89
N GLU A 569 17.80 -26.70 -28.79
CA GLU A 569 19.15 -26.56 -28.22
C GLU A 569 19.71 -27.92 -27.76
N VAL A 570 18.91 -28.75 -27.08
CA VAL A 570 19.30 -30.11 -26.70
C VAL A 570 19.55 -30.97 -27.93
N ALA A 571 18.68 -30.91 -28.95
CA ALA A 571 18.88 -31.63 -30.20
C ALA A 571 20.17 -31.20 -30.91
N LEU A 572 20.47 -29.90 -30.93
CA LEU A 572 21.72 -29.36 -31.46
C LEU A 572 22.94 -29.92 -30.72
N ILE A 573 22.92 -29.98 -29.38
CA ILE A 573 24.02 -30.56 -28.59
C ILE A 573 24.21 -32.03 -28.94
N ILE A 574 23.14 -32.82 -28.99
CA ILE A 574 23.20 -34.26 -29.32
C ILE A 574 23.78 -34.47 -30.72
N PHE A 575 23.25 -33.79 -31.74
CA PHE A 575 23.75 -33.94 -33.11
C PHE A 575 25.17 -33.41 -33.30
N SER A 576 25.57 -32.38 -32.57
CA SER A 576 26.96 -31.88 -32.58
C SER A 576 27.93 -32.91 -32.00
N ILE A 577 27.56 -33.58 -30.89
CA ILE A 577 28.37 -34.68 -30.32
C ILE A 577 28.46 -35.85 -31.32
N LEU A 578 27.35 -36.24 -31.95
CA LEU A 578 27.34 -37.31 -32.95
C LEU A 578 28.16 -36.97 -34.20
N THR A 579 28.20 -35.70 -34.60
CA THR A 579 29.01 -35.24 -35.74
C THR A 579 30.51 -35.25 -35.42
N CYS A 580 30.90 -34.83 -34.22
CA CYS A 580 32.31 -34.79 -33.78
C CYS A 580 32.89 -36.14 -33.36
N THR A 581 32.05 -37.10 -32.96
CA THR A 581 32.52 -38.45 -32.61
C THR A 581 32.72 -39.32 -33.84
N GLU A 582 33.76 -40.14 -33.84
CA GLU A 582 33.95 -41.19 -34.86
C GLU A 582 33.15 -42.42 -34.44
N SER A 583 31.88 -42.45 -34.82
CA SER A 583 31.00 -43.60 -34.60
C SER A 583 31.13 -44.63 -35.72
N SER A 584 30.92 -45.91 -35.44
CA SER A 584 30.90 -47.01 -36.41
C SER A 584 29.63 -47.08 -37.30
N TYR A 585 28.95 -45.96 -37.54
CA TYR A 585 27.74 -45.92 -38.38
C TYR A 585 28.09 -45.85 -39.88
N ASN A 586 27.10 -46.09 -40.74
CA ASN A 586 27.24 -45.92 -42.18
C ASN A 586 27.59 -44.46 -42.54
N LEU A 587 28.46 -44.27 -43.54
CA LEU A 587 28.89 -42.94 -44.01
C LEU A 587 27.70 -42.03 -44.41
N GLU A 588 26.66 -42.61 -45.00
CA GLU A 588 25.45 -41.89 -45.39
C GLU A 588 24.66 -41.35 -44.18
N THR A 589 24.53 -42.13 -43.10
CA THR A 589 23.82 -41.66 -41.91
C THR A 589 24.60 -40.55 -41.21
N GLN A 590 25.93 -40.61 -41.23
CA GLN A 590 26.78 -39.54 -40.71
C GLN A 590 26.64 -38.24 -41.51
N ARG A 591 26.58 -38.33 -42.85
CA ARG A 591 26.33 -37.16 -43.72
C ARG A 591 24.98 -36.52 -43.42
N VAL A 592 23.94 -37.32 -43.25
CA VAL A 592 22.59 -36.80 -42.91
C VAL A 592 22.60 -36.08 -41.55
N ILE A 593 23.20 -36.68 -40.51
CA ILE A 593 23.32 -36.06 -39.19
C ILE A 593 24.10 -34.73 -39.25
N ALA A 594 25.17 -34.70 -40.04
CA ALA A 594 25.97 -33.50 -40.27
C ALA A 594 25.15 -32.37 -40.94
N VAL A 595 24.35 -32.69 -41.95
CA VAL A 595 23.44 -31.71 -42.60
C VAL A 595 22.42 -31.16 -41.60
N PHE A 596 21.80 -32.02 -40.80
CA PHE A 596 20.88 -31.57 -39.75
C PHE A 596 21.57 -30.70 -38.70
N THR A 597 22.83 -31.01 -38.34
CA THR A 597 23.62 -30.19 -37.42
C THR A 597 23.83 -28.79 -38.00
N ILE A 598 24.25 -28.68 -39.26
CA ILE A 598 24.45 -27.37 -39.93
C ILE A 598 23.13 -26.58 -39.99
N LEU A 599 22.01 -27.23 -40.32
CA LEU A 599 20.70 -26.57 -40.37
C LEU A 599 20.27 -26.04 -39.01
N LEU A 600 20.45 -26.84 -37.94
CA LEU A 600 20.13 -26.42 -36.57
C LEU A 600 21.04 -25.31 -36.07
N VAL A 601 22.34 -25.34 -36.38
CA VAL A 601 23.28 -24.26 -36.08
C VAL A 601 22.84 -22.95 -36.76
N ALA A 602 22.45 -23.02 -38.03
CA ALA A 602 21.99 -21.84 -38.77
C ALA A 602 20.68 -21.28 -38.19
N MET A 603 19.73 -22.14 -37.84
CA MET A 603 18.45 -21.74 -37.25
C MET A 603 18.65 -21.09 -35.87
N GLU A 604 19.47 -21.69 -35.01
CA GLU A 604 19.78 -21.15 -33.68
C GLU A 604 20.58 -19.85 -33.77
N LEU A 605 21.56 -19.74 -34.69
CA LEU A 605 22.25 -18.48 -34.95
C LEU A 605 21.25 -17.38 -35.34
N CYS A 606 20.27 -17.69 -36.18
CA CYS A 606 19.22 -16.76 -36.59
C CYS A 606 18.38 -16.30 -35.38
N LEU A 607 17.94 -17.23 -34.51
CA LEU A 607 17.20 -16.89 -33.29
C LEU A 607 18.05 -16.04 -32.32
N LEU A 608 19.33 -16.37 -32.17
CA LEU A 608 20.27 -15.66 -31.29
C LEU A 608 20.51 -14.23 -31.79
N VAL A 609 20.63 -14.03 -33.11
CA VAL A 609 20.68 -12.68 -33.72
C VAL A 609 19.44 -11.87 -33.36
N GLY A 610 18.25 -12.49 -33.30
CA GLY A 610 17.02 -11.83 -32.86
C GLY A 610 16.95 -11.50 -31.38
N SER A 611 17.77 -12.16 -30.55
CA SER A 611 17.93 -11.86 -29.12
C SER A 611 18.92 -10.72 -28.86
N LEU A 612 19.70 -10.32 -29.87
CA LEU A 612 20.68 -9.27 -29.72
C LEU A 612 20.03 -7.94 -29.33
N PRO A 613 20.75 -7.12 -28.54
CA PRO A 613 20.25 -5.88 -27.97
C PRO A 613 20.12 -4.73 -28.99
N VAL A 614 19.93 -5.05 -30.28
CA VAL A 614 19.75 -4.08 -31.37
C VAL A 614 18.27 -4.02 -31.72
N LEU A 615 17.62 -2.87 -31.47
CA LEU A 615 16.17 -2.71 -31.57
C LEU A 615 15.62 -3.05 -32.96
N SER A 616 16.30 -2.66 -34.03
CA SER A 616 15.87 -2.98 -35.39
C SER A 616 15.85 -4.48 -35.64
N ILE A 617 16.93 -5.19 -35.32
CA ILE A 617 17.08 -6.61 -35.62
C ILE A 617 16.09 -7.48 -34.83
N SER A 618 15.94 -7.19 -33.53
CA SER A 618 15.04 -7.97 -32.67
C SER A 618 13.57 -7.85 -33.12
N THR A 619 13.11 -6.65 -33.49
CA THR A 619 11.74 -6.45 -33.99
C THR A 619 11.48 -7.19 -35.31
N HIS A 620 12.45 -7.19 -36.23
CA HIS A 620 12.35 -7.97 -37.47
C HIS A 620 12.28 -9.48 -37.22
N MET A 621 13.01 -10.01 -36.23
CA MET A 621 12.91 -11.43 -35.86
C MET A 621 11.56 -11.79 -35.24
N LEU A 622 11.04 -10.96 -34.33
CA LEU A 622 9.69 -11.17 -33.76
C LEU A 622 8.63 -11.19 -34.87
N MET A 623 8.75 -10.29 -35.84
CA MET A 623 7.87 -10.24 -37.00
C MET A 623 8.01 -11.51 -37.85
N LEU A 624 9.23 -11.97 -38.17
CA LEU A 624 9.46 -13.22 -38.92
C LEU A 624 8.78 -14.41 -38.25
N ARG A 625 8.96 -14.57 -36.93
CA ARG A 625 8.33 -15.66 -36.17
C ARG A 625 6.81 -15.58 -36.18
N ALA A 626 6.25 -14.37 -36.06
CA ALA A 626 4.81 -14.16 -36.09
C ALA A 626 4.21 -14.44 -37.48
N VAL A 627 4.88 -13.98 -38.53
CA VAL A 627 4.51 -14.24 -39.94
C VAL A 627 4.59 -15.72 -40.24
N LEU A 628 5.67 -16.41 -39.83
CA LEU A 628 5.80 -17.86 -39.99
C LEU A 628 4.66 -18.60 -39.29
N LYS A 629 4.28 -18.18 -38.07
CA LYS A 629 3.15 -18.78 -37.34
C LYS A 629 1.80 -18.53 -38.04
N SER A 630 1.57 -17.32 -38.55
CA SER A 630 0.33 -16.99 -39.29
C SER A 630 0.27 -17.78 -40.60
N PHE A 631 1.40 -17.89 -41.30
CA PHE A 631 1.54 -18.69 -42.51
C PHE A 631 1.27 -20.17 -42.22
N ILE A 632 1.91 -20.79 -41.22
CA ILE A 632 1.68 -22.20 -40.87
C ILE A 632 0.22 -22.43 -40.49
N LYS A 633 -0.40 -21.53 -39.72
CA LYS A 633 -1.81 -21.63 -39.33
C LYS A 633 -2.73 -21.57 -40.55
N SER A 634 -2.48 -20.63 -41.46
CA SER A 634 -3.26 -20.46 -42.69
C SER A 634 -3.05 -21.65 -43.62
N PHE A 635 -1.79 -22.07 -43.83
CA PHE A 635 -1.42 -23.22 -44.64
C PHE A 635 -2.05 -24.52 -44.12
N ALA A 636 -2.08 -24.74 -42.80
CA ALA A 636 -2.73 -25.93 -42.21
C ALA A 636 -4.24 -26.00 -42.47
N LEU A 637 -4.93 -24.86 -42.63
CA LEU A 637 -6.34 -24.85 -43.05
C LEU A 637 -6.49 -25.29 -44.51
N TYR A 638 -5.59 -24.84 -45.38
CA TYR A 638 -5.64 -25.11 -46.82
C TYR A 638 -4.91 -26.38 -47.26
N SER A 639 -4.16 -27.03 -46.35
CA SER A 639 -3.44 -28.28 -46.64
C SER A 639 -4.39 -29.41 -47.03
N ILE A 640 -5.67 -29.34 -46.64
CA ILE A 640 -6.70 -30.27 -47.11
C ILE A 640 -6.79 -30.28 -48.64
N PHE A 641 -6.75 -29.11 -49.30
CA PHE A 641 -6.76 -29.02 -50.75
C PHE A 641 -5.47 -29.57 -51.35
N VAL A 642 -4.31 -29.31 -50.72
CA VAL A 642 -3.02 -29.84 -51.17
C VAL A 642 -3.04 -31.38 -51.15
N ILE A 643 -3.57 -31.97 -50.08
CA ILE A 643 -3.70 -33.43 -49.95
C ILE A 643 -4.72 -33.97 -50.96
N THR A 644 -5.88 -33.33 -51.14
CA THR A 644 -6.91 -33.76 -52.09
C THR A 644 -6.38 -33.75 -53.53
N PHE A 645 -5.79 -32.64 -53.98
CA PHE A 645 -5.22 -32.56 -55.33
C PHE A 645 -4.03 -33.51 -55.51
N SER A 646 -3.21 -33.70 -54.47
CA SER A 646 -2.14 -34.69 -54.51
C SER A 646 -2.66 -36.11 -54.70
N LEU A 647 -3.75 -36.49 -54.03
CA LEU A 647 -4.38 -37.80 -54.21
C LEU A 647 -5.03 -37.92 -55.59
N CYS A 648 -5.64 -36.85 -56.11
CA CYS A 648 -6.14 -36.81 -57.48
C CYS A 648 -5.00 -37.05 -58.50
N PHE A 649 -3.85 -36.39 -58.33
CA PHE A 649 -2.70 -36.60 -59.19
C PHE A 649 -2.06 -37.98 -59.04
N TYR A 650 -2.04 -38.53 -57.83
CA TYR A 650 -1.64 -39.93 -57.60
C TYR A 650 -2.54 -40.91 -58.36
N ILE A 651 -3.86 -40.73 -58.34
CA ILE A 651 -4.78 -41.62 -59.06
C ILE A 651 -4.67 -41.44 -60.58
N LEU A 652 -4.50 -40.20 -61.03
CA LEU A 652 -4.56 -39.84 -62.44
C LEU A 652 -3.24 -40.11 -63.19
N PHE A 653 -2.12 -39.82 -62.54
CA PHE A 653 -0.77 -39.86 -63.11
C PHE A 653 0.16 -40.88 -62.40
N GLY A 654 -0.35 -41.65 -61.44
CA GLY A 654 0.43 -42.64 -60.69
C GLY A 654 0.44 -44.04 -61.29
N LYS A 655 -0.26 -44.27 -62.41
CA LYS A 655 -0.09 -45.51 -63.18
C LYS A 655 1.27 -45.49 -63.85
N SER A 656 2.15 -46.40 -63.45
CA SER A 656 3.24 -46.82 -64.32
C SER A 656 2.61 -47.44 -65.57
N SER A 657 3.03 -47.00 -66.75
CA SER A 657 2.79 -47.71 -67.99
C SER A 657 3.35 -49.13 -67.89
N GLU A 658 2.58 -50.06 -67.33
CA GLU A 658 2.68 -51.46 -67.71
C GLU A 658 1.98 -51.55 -69.06
N VAL A 659 2.75 -51.73 -70.13
CA VAL A 659 2.48 -52.67 -71.24
C VAL A 659 3.52 -52.49 -72.36
N ASN A 660 4.29 -53.56 -72.54
CA ASN A 660 5.07 -54.02 -73.70
C ASN A 660 6.43 -53.41 -74.03
N ASP A 661 7.51 -54.07 -73.55
CA ASP A 661 8.72 -54.25 -74.35
C ASP A 661 9.19 -55.72 -74.28
N ILE A 662 8.61 -56.54 -75.16
CA ILE A 662 9.36 -57.63 -75.78
C ILE A 662 9.92 -57.04 -77.07
N THR A 663 11.15 -56.51 -77.03
CA THR A 663 12.23 -56.78 -78.01
C THR A 663 13.43 -55.84 -77.79
N ASN A 664 14.58 -56.47 -77.52
CA ASN A 664 15.93 -56.08 -77.95
C ASN A 664 16.50 -54.70 -77.58
N GLY A 665 17.34 -54.73 -76.53
CA GLY A 665 18.67 -54.10 -76.43
C GLY A 665 18.93 -52.77 -77.14
N THR A 666 19.11 -51.71 -76.36
CA THR A 666 20.42 -51.07 -76.12
C THR A 666 20.22 -49.96 -75.09
N ASP A 667 21.25 -49.76 -74.26
CA ASP A 667 21.28 -48.83 -73.15
C ASP A 667 20.77 -47.43 -73.51
N ALA A 668 19.61 -47.08 -72.98
CA ALA A 668 19.28 -45.73 -72.60
C ALA A 668 18.60 -45.83 -71.24
N VAL A 669 19.42 -45.93 -70.19
CA VAL A 669 19.04 -45.51 -68.83
C VAL A 669 18.72 -44.02 -68.95
N SER A 670 17.49 -43.73 -69.37
CA SER A 670 16.88 -42.43 -69.19
C SER A 670 16.58 -42.36 -67.70
N ASP A 671 17.57 -41.85 -66.97
CA ASP A 671 17.51 -41.43 -65.57
C ASP A 671 16.57 -40.20 -65.41
N GLY A 672 15.42 -40.26 -66.08
CA GLY A 672 14.31 -39.33 -66.00
C GLY A 672 13.44 -39.68 -64.79
N GLY A 673 14.08 -39.59 -63.62
CA GLY A 673 13.52 -39.43 -62.28
C GLY A 673 12.27 -40.25 -61.94
N GLU A 674 12.42 -41.22 -61.06
CA GLU A 674 11.32 -41.80 -60.26
C GLU A 674 10.46 -40.71 -59.56
N PHE A 675 11.04 -39.51 -59.34
CA PHE A 675 10.38 -38.30 -58.83
C PHE A 675 9.42 -37.62 -59.84
N ASN A 676 9.61 -37.84 -61.14
CA ASN A 676 8.73 -37.29 -62.18
C ASN A 676 7.40 -38.05 -62.25
N LYS A 677 7.34 -39.29 -61.75
CA LYS A 677 6.11 -40.10 -61.72
C LYS A 677 5.36 -39.88 -60.41
N PHE A 678 4.03 -39.76 -60.46
CA PHE A 678 3.18 -39.67 -59.26
C PHE A 678 2.95 -41.07 -58.63
N ALA A 679 3.99 -41.91 -58.60
CA ALA A 679 3.90 -43.34 -58.31
C ALA A 679 3.69 -43.67 -56.82
N ASN A 680 4.13 -42.79 -55.93
CA ASN A 680 3.97 -42.94 -54.48
C ASN A 680 3.15 -41.77 -53.90
N PRO A 681 2.25 -42.01 -52.93
CA PRO A 681 1.43 -40.95 -52.35
C PRO A 681 2.27 -39.87 -51.67
N PHE A 682 3.39 -40.24 -51.03
CA PHE A 682 4.31 -39.26 -50.43
C PHE A 682 5.03 -38.41 -51.49
N THR A 683 5.50 -39.02 -52.58
CA THR A 683 6.12 -38.29 -53.70
C THR A 683 5.11 -37.36 -54.38
N ALA A 684 3.86 -37.80 -54.54
CA ALA A 684 2.78 -36.98 -55.08
C ALA A 684 2.50 -35.75 -54.21
N VAL A 685 2.52 -35.89 -52.88
CA VAL A 685 2.32 -34.76 -51.95
C VAL A 685 3.46 -33.76 -52.08
N ILE A 686 4.71 -34.23 -52.05
CA ILE A 686 5.89 -33.36 -52.20
C ILE A 686 5.84 -32.63 -53.55
N LYS A 687 5.54 -33.36 -54.63
CA LYS A 687 5.43 -32.79 -55.97
C LYS A 687 4.31 -31.74 -56.06
N THR A 688 3.16 -31.99 -55.43
CA THR A 688 2.04 -31.04 -55.38
C THR A 688 2.41 -29.77 -54.59
N ILE A 689 3.21 -29.89 -53.52
CA ILE A 689 3.72 -28.74 -52.76
C ILE A 689 4.72 -27.93 -53.60
N VAL A 690 5.62 -28.58 -54.32
CA VAL A 690 6.56 -27.88 -55.24
C VAL A 690 5.78 -27.18 -56.36
N MET A 691 4.74 -27.83 -56.91
CA MET A 691 3.83 -27.22 -57.90
C MET A 691 3.05 -26.02 -57.35
N LEU A 692 2.67 -26.03 -56.06
CA LEU A 692 2.02 -24.90 -55.39
C LEU A 692 2.92 -23.66 -55.35
N THR A 693 4.24 -23.84 -55.21
CA THR A 693 5.22 -22.74 -55.19
C THR A 693 5.51 -22.16 -56.58
N GLY A 694 5.06 -22.80 -57.65
CA GLY A 694 5.24 -22.35 -59.04
C GLY A 694 6.58 -22.73 -59.68
N GLU A 695 7.43 -23.50 -58.99
CA GLU A 695 8.78 -23.88 -59.45
C GLU A 695 8.80 -25.11 -60.37
N PHE A 696 7.69 -25.84 -60.52
CA PHE A 696 7.67 -27.10 -61.27
C PHE A 696 7.39 -26.89 -62.77
N ASP A 697 8.24 -27.47 -63.62
CA ASP A 697 8.08 -27.44 -65.07
C ASP A 697 6.96 -28.41 -65.52
N ALA A 698 5.84 -27.86 -65.96
CA ALA A 698 4.67 -28.64 -66.38
C ALA A 698 4.92 -29.50 -67.63
N GLY A 699 6.06 -29.32 -68.31
CA GLY A 699 6.45 -30.07 -69.51
C GLY A 699 6.66 -31.57 -69.29
N ASP A 700 6.92 -32.00 -68.04
CA ASP A 700 7.21 -33.41 -67.71
C ASP A 700 5.96 -34.24 -67.34
N ILE A 701 4.76 -33.67 -67.44
CA ILE A 701 3.50 -34.38 -67.16
C ILE A 701 2.87 -34.85 -68.47
N GLU A 702 2.80 -36.16 -68.66
CA GLU A 702 2.08 -36.76 -69.78
C GLU A 702 0.56 -36.64 -69.54
N PHE A 703 -0.12 -35.84 -70.37
CA PHE A 703 -1.55 -35.62 -70.29
C PHE A 703 -2.30 -36.41 -71.36
N ASP A 704 -2.75 -37.62 -71.01
CA ASP A 704 -3.41 -38.53 -71.96
C ASP A 704 -4.88 -38.19 -72.24
N THR A 705 -5.55 -37.49 -71.32
CA THR A 705 -7.00 -37.25 -71.40
C THR A 705 -7.37 -35.78 -71.20
N VAL A 706 -8.48 -35.36 -71.82
CA VAL A 706 -9.06 -34.01 -71.63
C VAL A 706 -9.37 -33.74 -70.16
N TYR A 707 -9.75 -34.76 -69.39
CA TYR A 707 -10.00 -34.66 -67.96
C TYR A 707 -8.71 -34.35 -67.17
N SER A 708 -7.56 -34.89 -67.60
CA SER A 708 -6.25 -34.57 -67.01
C SER A 708 -5.85 -33.12 -67.19
N TYR A 709 -6.10 -32.54 -68.37
CA TYR A 709 -5.91 -31.11 -68.61
C TYR A 709 -6.86 -30.25 -67.77
N LEU A 710 -8.13 -30.65 -67.65
CA LEU A 710 -9.13 -29.89 -66.87
C LEU A 710 -8.80 -29.87 -65.37
N ILE A 711 -8.45 -31.03 -64.78
CA ILE A 711 -8.08 -31.14 -63.37
C ILE A 711 -6.79 -30.33 -63.09
N PHE A 712 -5.81 -30.39 -64.00
CA PHE A 712 -4.59 -29.60 -63.89
C PHE A 712 -4.86 -28.09 -64.00
N LEU A 713 -5.72 -27.65 -64.91
CA LEU A 713 -6.12 -26.25 -65.04
C LEU A 713 -6.82 -25.75 -63.77
N ILE A 714 -7.74 -26.55 -63.20
CA ILE A 714 -8.42 -26.23 -61.93
C ILE A 714 -7.39 -26.10 -60.81
N PHE A 715 -6.39 -27.00 -60.76
CA PHE A 715 -5.29 -26.90 -59.81
C PHE A 715 -4.50 -25.60 -59.98
N VAL A 716 -4.07 -25.23 -61.19
CA VAL A 716 -3.30 -24.00 -61.43
C VAL A 716 -4.09 -22.76 -60.99
N VAL A 717 -5.36 -22.67 -61.36
CA VAL A 717 -6.20 -21.53 -60.99
C VAL A 717 -6.40 -21.47 -59.48
N PHE A 718 -6.82 -22.57 -58.85
CA PHE A 718 -7.20 -22.55 -57.45
C PHE A 718 -6.00 -22.57 -56.50
N MET A 719 -5.01 -23.43 -56.76
CA MET A 719 -3.86 -23.63 -55.90
C MET A 719 -2.75 -22.63 -56.19
N SER A 720 -2.32 -22.51 -57.45
CA SER A 720 -1.17 -21.66 -57.79
C SER A 720 -1.55 -20.17 -57.89
N ILE A 721 -2.71 -19.82 -58.43
CA ILE A 721 -3.11 -18.40 -58.58
C ILE A 721 -3.88 -17.90 -57.36
N VAL A 722 -4.93 -18.58 -56.93
CA VAL A 722 -5.80 -18.08 -55.83
C VAL A 722 -5.15 -18.32 -54.47
N LEU A 723 -4.81 -19.57 -54.13
CA LEU A 723 -4.33 -19.91 -52.79
C LEU A 723 -2.95 -19.30 -52.47
N PHE A 724 -1.99 -19.37 -53.40
CA PHE A 724 -0.66 -18.79 -53.18
C PHE A 724 -0.71 -17.27 -53.00
N ASN A 725 -1.48 -16.56 -53.84
CA ASN A 725 -1.64 -15.11 -53.70
C ASN A 725 -2.44 -14.72 -52.46
N LEU A 726 -3.43 -15.53 -52.05
CA LEU A 726 -4.15 -15.33 -50.80
C LEU A 726 -3.23 -15.48 -49.58
N LEU A 727 -2.38 -16.53 -49.55
CA LEU A 727 -1.43 -16.75 -48.46
C LEU A 727 -0.42 -15.59 -48.35
N ASN A 728 0.08 -15.10 -49.49
CA ASN A 728 0.96 -13.94 -49.52
C ASN A 728 0.24 -12.65 -49.09
N GLY A 729 -1.01 -12.45 -49.53
CA GLY A 729 -1.84 -11.30 -49.15
C GLY A 729 -2.17 -11.26 -47.66
N LEU A 730 -2.52 -12.41 -47.07
CA LEU A 730 -2.75 -12.55 -45.63
C LEU A 730 -1.47 -12.27 -44.83
N ALA A 731 -0.32 -12.80 -45.28
CA ALA A 731 0.95 -12.54 -44.62
C ALA A 731 1.31 -11.05 -44.62
N VAL A 732 1.12 -10.34 -45.74
CA VAL A 732 1.42 -8.90 -45.85
C VAL A 732 0.48 -8.05 -45.00
N SER A 733 -0.82 -8.31 -45.03
CA SER A 733 -1.80 -7.59 -44.19
C SER A 733 -1.49 -7.77 -42.70
N ASP A 734 -1.11 -8.98 -42.29
CA ASP A 734 -0.73 -9.27 -40.90
C ASP A 734 0.56 -8.54 -40.50
N THR A 735 1.55 -8.37 -41.39
CA THR A 735 2.85 -7.77 -41.03
C THR A 735 2.75 -6.36 -40.46
N GLN A 736 1.84 -5.52 -40.94
CA GLN A 736 1.71 -4.12 -40.48
C GLN A 736 1.14 -4.05 -39.06
N ALA A 737 0.05 -4.79 -38.80
CA ALA A 737 -0.54 -4.89 -37.48
C ALA A 737 0.42 -5.57 -36.49
N ILE A 738 1.11 -6.63 -36.94
CA ILE A 738 2.14 -7.33 -36.18
C ILE A 738 3.29 -6.39 -35.86
N LYS A 739 3.72 -5.49 -36.76
CA LYS A 739 4.83 -4.56 -36.50
C LYS A 739 4.52 -3.64 -35.32
N ALA A 740 3.35 -3.00 -35.31
CA ALA A 740 2.94 -2.14 -34.20
C ALA A 740 2.88 -2.93 -32.88
N GLN A 741 2.35 -4.16 -32.92
CA GLN A 741 2.29 -5.03 -31.75
C GLN A 741 3.67 -5.58 -31.34
N ALA A 742 4.59 -5.81 -32.28
CA ALA A 742 5.90 -6.38 -32.06
C ALA A 742 6.83 -5.43 -31.31
N GLU A 743 6.65 -4.12 -31.47
CA GLU A 743 7.41 -3.11 -30.73
C GLU A 743 7.04 -3.09 -29.25
N LEU A 744 5.73 -3.10 -28.96
CA LEU A 744 5.21 -3.21 -27.59
C LEU A 744 5.60 -4.56 -26.99
N ASN A 745 5.39 -5.65 -27.73
CA ASN A 745 5.79 -7.00 -27.32
C ASN A 745 7.30 -7.10 -27.10
N GLY A 746 8.12 -6.41 -27.90
CA GLY A 746 9.56 -6.35 -27.72
C GLY A 746 9.93 -5.70 -26.39
N SER A 747 9.24 -4.62 -26.01
CA SER A 747 9.41 -3.96 -24.71
C SER A 747 8.94 -4.84 -23.54
N ILE A 748 7.82 -5.56 -23.70
CA ILE A 748 7.31 -6.54 -22.73
C ILE A 748 8.32 -7.68 -22.56
N CYS A 749 8.78 -8.30 -23.65
CA CYS A 749 9.75 -9.39 -23.61
C CYS A 749 11.06 -8.96 -22.95
N ARG A 750 11.58 -7.76 -23.24
CA ARG A 750 12.77 -7.21 -22.58
C ARG A 750 12.56 -7.01 -21.09
N THR A 751 11.41 -6.45 -20.71
CA THR A 751 11.06 -6.27 -19.30
C THR A 751 11.03 -7.61 -18.57
N LEU A 752 10.30 -8.60 -19.10
CA LEU A 752 10.21 -9.93 -18.51
C LEU A 752 11.56 -10.64 -18.43
N LEU A 753 12.41 -10.45 -19.44
CA LEU A 753 13.77 -11.00 -19.46
C LEU A 753 14.64 -10.34 -18.39
N LEU A 754 14.65 -9.01 -18.30
CA LEU A 754 15.35 -8.24 -17.27
C LEU A 754 14.87 -8.64 -15.87
N THR A 755 13.57 -8.75 -15.65
CA THR A 755 12.98 -9.21 -14.39
C THR A 755 13.44 -10.62 -14.03
N ARG A 756 13.48 -11.55 -15.00
CA ARG A 756 13.96 -12.92 -14.77
C ARG A 756 15.43 -12.92 -14.39
N TYR A 757 16.28 -12.16 -15.09
CA TYR A 757 17.69 -12.05 -14.74
C TYR A 757 17.86 -11.42 -13.35
N GLU A 758 17.12 -10.35 -13.02
CA GLU A 758 17.15 -9.73 -11.69
C GLU A 758 16.75 -10.74 -10.60
N GLN A 759 15.63 -11.45 -10.75
CA GLN A 759 15.16 -12.47 -9.80
C GLN A 759 16.16 -13.62 -9.59
N VAL A 760 16.79 -14.08 -10.69
CA VAL A 760 17.84 -15.11 -10.63
C VAL A 760 19.04 -14.57 -9.87
N LEU A 761 19.42 -13.32 -10.08
CA LEU A 761 20.64 -12.74 -9.51
C LEU A 761 20.46 -12.23 -8.07
N THR A 762 19.24 -11.87 -7.66
CA THR A 762 18.89 -11.52 -6.27
C THR A 762 18.64 -12.74 -5.39
N GLY A 763 18.55 -13.95 -5.95
CA GLY A 763 18.45 -15.21 -5.22
C GLY A 763 17.09 -15.53 -4.63
N ARG A 764 16.03 -14.81 -5.06
CA ARG A 764 14.67 -14.97 -4.54
C ARG A 764 14.02 -16.31 -4.93
N THR A 765 14.47 -16.94 -6.00
CA THR A 765 13.86 -18.19 -6.49
C THR A 765 14.15 -19.41 -5.61
N GLY A 766 14.95 -19.31 -4.54
CA GLY A 766 15.22 -20.39 -3.57
C GLY A 766 16.08 -21.53 -4.10
N HIS A 767 15.78 -22.01 -5.32
CA HIS A 767 16.41 -23.12 -6.02
C HIS A 767 17.86 -22.82 -6.45
N ALA A 768 18.20 -21.54 -6.68
CA ALA A 768 19.53 -21.11 -7.13
C ALA A 768 20.41 -20.51 -6.02
N SER A 769 19.93 -20.53 -4.77
CA SER A 769 20.59 -19.84 -3.64
C SER A 769 22.02 -20.32 -3.36
N PHE A 770 22.38 -21.54 -3.78
CA PHE A 770 23.73 -22.08 -3.64
C PHE A 770 24.75 -21.39 -4.56
N ILE A 771 24.40 -21.11 -5.81
CA ILE A 771 25.30 -20.52 -6.81
C ILE A 771 25.59 -19.05 -6.48
N ILE A 772 24.58 -18.33 -6.00
CA ILE A 772 24.62 -16.87 -5.75
C ILE A 772 25.35 -16.52 -4.45
N LYS A 773 25.52 -17.50 -3.54
CA LYS A 773 26.29 -17.32 -2.31
C LYS A 773 27.80 -17.18 -2.53
N HIS A 774 28.33 -17.57 -3.70
CA HIS A 774 29.74 -17.36 -4.02
C HIS A 774 30.03 -15.87 -4.28
N GLU A 775 30.86 -15.27 -3.41
CA GLU A 775 31.26 -13.85 -3.47
C GLU A 775 31.79 -13.35 -4.83
N PRO A 776 32.62 -14.06 -5.61
CA PRO A 776 33.09 -13.56 -6.91
C PRO A 776 31.94 -13.42 -7.91
N PHE A 777 31.05 -14.41 -7.97
CA PHE A 777 29.86 -14.37 -8.82
C PHE A 777 28.94 -13.22 -8.39
N ARG A 778 28.63 -13.13 -7.08
CA ARG A 778 27.79 -12.07 -6.50
C ARG A 778 28.32 -10.66 -6.79
N THR A 779 29.63 -10.46 -6.79
CA THR A 779 30.27 -9.16 -7.08
C THR A 779 30.13 -8.78 -8.55
N ILE A 780 30.31 -9.74 -9.46
CA ILE A 780 30.08 -9.55 -10.91
C ILE A 780 28.60 -9.23 -11.16
N CYS A 781 27.68 -9.95 -10.51
CA CYS A 781 26.24 -9.71 -10.61
C CYS A 781 25.84 -8.31 -10.13
N ARG A 782 26.40 -7.84 -8.99
CA ARG A 782 26.16 -6.47 -8.49
C ARG A 782 26.60 -5.41 -9.50
N ARG A 783 27.78 -5.59 -10.10
CA ARG A 783 28.35 -4.61 -11.05
C ARG A 783 27.54 -4.55 -12.35
N LEU A 784 26.99 -5.67 -12.81
CA LEU A 784 26.22 -5.75 -14.05
C LEU A 784 24.75 -5.32 -13.91
N MET A 785 24.16 -5.44 -12.71
CA MET A 785 22.70 -5.34 -12.54
C MET A 785 22.20 -4.07 -11.84
N ASN A 786 22.89 -3.58 -10.80
CA ASN A 786 22.36 -2.47 -10.01
C ASN A 786 22.69 -1.13 -10.68
N LEU A 787 21.64 -0.34 -10.95
CA LEU A 787 21.77 1.10 -11.26
C LEU A 787 22.04 1.92 -9.99
N ASP A 788 21.86 1.30 -8.83
CA ASP A 788 21.85 1.92 -7.51
C ASP A 788 23.16 2.62 -7.11
N SER A 789 23.00 3.84 -6.56
CA SER A 789 23.89 4.87 -5.98
C SER A 789 25.26 5.17 -6.62
N ASN A 790 25.96 4.21 -7.20
CA ASN A 790 27.33 4.39 -7.70
C ASN A 790 27.37 4.68 -9.21
N TYR A 791 26.30 4.37 -9.96
CA TYR A 791 26.26 4.55 -11.41
C TYR A 791 25.49 5.80 -11.85
N ILE A 792 24.31 6.07 -11.28
CA ILE A 792 23.52 7.28 -11.59
C ILE A 792 23.41 8.15 -10.34
N VAL A 793 24.36 9.07 -10.20
CA VAL A 793 24.36 10.03 -9.09
C VAL A 793 23.19 11.01 -9.30
N GLY A 794 22.30 11.10 -8.31
CA GLY A 794 21.09 11.92 -8.39
C GLY A 794 19.90 11.29 -9.10
N ARG A 795 19.96 10.00 -9.53
CA ARG A 795 18.84 9.26 -10.17
C ARG A 795 18.28 9.92 -11.42
N GLN A 796 19.08 10.73 -12.10
CA GLN A 796 18.68 11.47 -13.28
C GLN A 796 19.68 11.28 -14.41
N ILE A 797 19.19 11.35 -15.64
CA ILE A 797 20.01 11.40 -16.85
C ILE A 797 19.68 12.64 -17.66
N ALA A 798 20.66 13.12 -18.41
CA ALA A 798 20.48 14.16 -19.41
C ALA A 798 20.67 13.56 -20.81
N ILE A 799 19.75 13.86 -21.72
CA ILE A 799 19.81 13.45 -23.12
C ILE A 799 19.92 14.71 -23.96
N LEU A 800 20.90 14.79 -24.87
CA LEU A 800 21.07 15.92 -25.80
C LEU A 800 20.53 15.54 -27.18
N PRO A 801 19.33 15.98 -27.57
CA PRO A 801 18.73 15.60 -28.86
C PRO A 801 19.53 16.12 -30.06
N ASN A 802 20.11 17.32 -29.92
CA ASN A 802 20.81 18.01 -31.00
C ASN A 802 22.27 17.57 -31.16
N ASP A 803 22.81 16.80 -30.21
CA ASP A 803 24.14 16.19 -30.27
C ASP A 803 24.01 14.66 -30.30
N HIS A 804 23.44 14.15 -31.40
CA HIS A 804 23.29 12.71 -31.68
C HIS A 804 22.60 11.90 -30.57
N ASN A 805 21.69 12.50 -29.80
CA ASN A 805 20.99 11.86 -28.67
C ASN A 805 21.95 11.31 -27.59
N LYS A 806 23.11 11.93 -27.39
CA LYS A 806 24.07 11.48 -26.36
C LYS A 806 23.44 11.52 -24.96
N VAL A 807 23.74 10.49 -24.18
CA VAL A 807 23.27 10.34 -22.80
C VAL A 807 24.41 10.67 -21.84
N PHE A 808 24.14 11.59 -20.92
CA PHE A 808 25.03 11.96 -19.83
C PHE A 808 24.46 11.52 -18.49
N VAL A 809 25.36 11.12 -17.60
CA VAL A 809 25.08 10.69 -16.24
C VAL A 809 25.86 11.57 -15.26
N GLY A 810 25.28 11.84 -14.09
CA GLY A 810 25.95 12.62 -13.03
C GLY A 810 27.14 11.88 -12.41
N VAL A 811 28.22 12.60 -12.10
CA VAL A 811 29.41 12.08 -11.42
C VAL A 811 29.40 12.48 -9.94
N ALA A 812 29.68 11.53 -9.05
CA ALA A 812 30.00 11.84 -7.66
C ALA A 812 31.47 12.25 -7.62
N ASN A 813 31.75 13.51 -7.28
CA ASN A 813 33.13 13.96 -7.11
C ASN A 813 33.84 13.03 -6.10
N GLY A 814 34.99 12.48 -6.52
CA GLY A 814 35.75 11.44 -5.84
C GLY A 814 36.44 11.84 -4.53
N ASP A 815 35.90 12.80 -3.79
CA ASP A 815 36.34 13.07 -2.42
C ASP A 815 35.46 12.28 -1.47
N ALA A 816 35.96 11.12 -1.04
CA ALA A 816 35.46 10.39 0.13
C ALA A 816 35.53 11.21 1.45
N SER A 817 35.92 12.49 1.40
CA SER A 817 35.82 13.47 2.47
C SER A 817 34.63 14.45 2.33
N VAL A 818 33.83 14.38 1.26
CA VAL A 818 32.65 15.25 1.05
C VAL A 818 31.34 14.63 1.56
N GLU A 819 31.31 13.33 1.87
CA GLU A 819 30.30 12.74 2.77
C GLU A 819 30.33 13.40 4.18
N SER A 820 31.43 14.07 4.53
CA SER A 820 31.55 14.89 5.74
C SER A 820 31.24 16.38 5.52
N LYS A 821 31.12 16.88 4.29
CA LYS A 821 30.84 18.30 4.02
C LYS A 821 29.39 18.60 3.64
N TYR A 822 28.61 17.59 3.24
CA TYR A 822 27.14 17.67 3.29
C TYR A 822 26.58 17.63 4.73
N ASN A 823 27.45 17.45 5.72
CA ASN A 823 27.09 17.43 7.14
C ASN A 823 27.55 18.68 7.94
N PHE A 824 28.03 19.76 7.30
CA PHE A 824 28.40 20.99 8.03
C PHE A 824 28.00 22.33 7.38
N ALA A 825 27.37 22.35 6.20
CA ALA A 825 26.73 23.58 5.68
C ALA A 825 25.30 23.73 6.24
N ARG A 826 25.17 23.66 7.57
CA ARG A 826 23.93 23.91 8.31
C ARG A 826 24.06 25.24 9.04
N THR A 827 24.30 26.30 8.28
CA THR A 827 24.13 27.70 8.68
C THR A 827 24.46 28.57 7.46
N ILE A 828 23.54 29.46 7.10
CA ILE A 828 23.59 30.44 5.99
C ILE A 828 22.97 29.94 4.67
N ASP A 829 21.69 30.31 4.51
CA ASP A 829 20.95 30.58 3.26
C ASP A 829 20.73 29.49 2.18
N VAL A 830 20.14 28.36 2.57
CA VAL A 830 19.23 27.63 1.66
C VAL A 830 17.92 27.34 2.40
N ARG A 831 17.12 28.39 2.63
CA ARG A 831 15.80 28.34 3.30
C ARG A 831 14.62 28.19 2.34
N ASN A 832 14.83 27.79 1.09
CA ASN A 832 13.74 27.79 0.09
C ASN A 832 13.89 26.81 -1.09
N SER A 833 14.60 25.68 -0.94
CA SER A 833 14.55 24.65 -1.99
C SER A 833 13.32 23.76 -1.78
N LYS A 834 12.19 24.20 -2.37
CA LYS A 834 11.27 23.26 -3.02
C LYS A 834 12.13 22.23 -3.79
N SER A 835 11.69 21.00 -3.92
CA SER A 835 12.29 19.98 -4.80
C SER A 835 12.20 20.43 -6.28
N GLN A 836 12.93 21.49 -6.60
CA GLN A 836 13.04 22.08 -7.91
C GLN A 836 14.12 21.28 -8.62
N PHE A 837 13.72 20.66 -9.73
CA PHE A 837 14.59 19.99 -10.68
C PHE A 837 15.69 20.96 -11.08
N LEU A 838 16.86 20.84 -10.44
CA LEU A 838 17.98 21.69 -10.77
C LEU A 838 18.64 21.09 -12.02
N PRO A 839 18.65 21.81 -13.17
CA PRO A 839 19.58 21.47 -14.22
C PRO A 839 20.98 21.42 -13.61
N PHE A 840 21.82 20.49 -14.05
CA PHE A 840 23.21 20.41 -13.62
C PHE A 840 23.82 21.82 -13.69
N SER A 841 24.31 22.35 -12.55
CA SER A 841 24.63 23.77 -12.37
C SER A 841 25.58 24.30 -13.45
N GLU A 842 25.28 25.46 -14.01
CA GLU A 842 26.00 26.10 -15.13
C GLU A 842 27.46 26.49 -14.82
N GLU A 843 27.87 26.54 -13.54
CA GLU A 843 29.16 27.16 -13.19
C GLU A 843 30.40 26.26 -13.33
N ASN A 844 30.30 24.97 -13.67
CA ASN A 844 31.48 24.10 -13.91
C ASN A 844 31.17 22.89 -14.82
N THR A 845 30.88 23.15 -16.10
CA THR A 845 30.29 22.20 -17.06
C THR A 845 31.15 20.98 -17.43
N ASN A 846 32.47 20.96 -17.18
CA ASN A 846 33.32 19.83 -17.57
C ASN A 846 33.63 18.80 -16.46
N HIS A 847 33.25 19.05 -15.21
CA HIS A 847 33.61 18.17 -14.08
C HIS A 847 32.45 17.40 -13.43
N GLN A 848 31.18 17.70 -13.77
CA GLN A 848 30.01 17.09 -13.12
C GLN A 848 29.22 16.08 -13.98
N LYS A 849 29.40 16.09 -15.31
CA LYS A 849 28.72 15.17 -16.24
C LYS A 849 29.72 14.22 -16.88
N LYS A 850 29.38 12.94 -16.92
CA LYS A 850 30.14 11.92 -17.67
C LYS A 850 29.26 11.38 -18.77
N LEU A 851 29.82 11.27 -19.98
CA LEU A 851 29.18 10.52 -21.06
C LEU A 851 28.92 9.09 -20.57
N LEU A 852 27.77 8.51 -20.92
CA LEU A 852 27.43 7.14 -20.54
C LEU A 852 28.59 6.20 -20.87
N ASP A 853 29.15 5.58 -19.83
CA ASP A 853 30.30 4.69 -19.97
C ASP A 853 29.98 3.52 -20.90
N ALA A 854 30.95 3.13 -21.73
CA ALA A 854 30.87 1.87 -22.45
C ALA A 854 30.70 0.72 -21.44
N PRO A 855 29.93 -0.33 -21.77
CA PRO A 855 29.52 -1.30 -20.77
C PRO A 855 30.66 -2.23 -20.33
N VAL A 856 31.81 -2.22 -21.02
CA VAL A 856 33.07 -2.86 -20.60
C VAL A 856 34.23 -1.86 -20.79
N SER A 857 35.09 -1.69 -19.78
CA SER A 857 36.23 -0.76 -19.84
C SER A 857 37.48 -1.37 -20.50
N PHE A 858 37.58 -2.71 -20.55
CA PHE A 858 38.77 -3.45 -21.01
C PHE A 858 38.64 -4.04 -22.42
N LEU A 859 37.42 -4.16 -22.93
CA LEU A 859 37.14 -4.41 -24.35
C LEU A 859 36.51 -3.12 -24.88
N PRO A 860 37.13 -2.41 -25.85
CA PRO A 860 36.38 -1.40 -26.59
C PRO A 860 35.09 -2.06 -27.07
N CYS A 861 33.95 -1.42 -26.80
CA CYS A 861 32.61 -1.86 -27.18
C CYS A 861 32.75 -2.58 -28.54
N CYS A 862 32.46 -3.88 -28.70
CA CYS A 862 32.50 -4.48 -30.06
C CYS A 862 31.57 -3.70 -31.02
N CYS A 863 30.66 -2.90 -30.46
CA CYS A 863 29.84 -1.94 -31.14
C CYS A 863 30.55 -0.62 -31.54
N THR A 864 31.72 -0.22 -31.03
CA THR A 864 32.50 0.87 -31.68
C THR A 864 33.01 0.46 -33.05
N CYS A 865 33.24 -0.84 -33.27
CA CYS A 865 33.64 -1.37 -34.58
C CYS A 865 32.45 -1.57 -35.55
N ILE A 866 31.20 -1.62 -35.05
CA ILE A 866 30.01 -1.94 -35.88
C ILE A 866 29.00 -0.78 -35.94
N THR A 867 28.80 -0.01 -34.88
CA THR A 867 27.77 1.04 -34.82
C THR A 867 28.22 2.39 -34.28
N GLY A 868 29.26 2.52 -33.44
CA GLY A 868 29.74 3.79 -32.90
C GLY A 868 28.80 4.51 -31.91
N ARG A 869 27.64 3.91 -31.57
CA ARG A 869 26.50 4.58 -30.90
C ARG A 869 26.18 4.03 -29.48
N CYS A 870 27.14 3.49 -28.73
CA CYS A 870 26.85 2.86 -27.42
C CYS A 870 26.28 3.87 -26.39
N SER A 871 26.61 5.15 -26.51
CA SER A 871 26.17 6.23 -25.61
C SER A 871 24.96 7.04 -26.11
N GLU A 872 24.33 6.62 -27.22
CA GLU A 872 23.20 7.33 -27.83
C GLU A 872 21.88 6.67 -27.46
N MET A 873 20.91 7.49 -27.06
CA MET A 873 19.53 7.04 -26.84
C MET A 873 18.84 6.80 -28.20
N ASP A 874 17.92 5.83 -28.24
CA ASP A 874 17.10 5.62 -29.42
C ASP A 874 16.31 6.89 -29.79
N SER A 875 16.40 7.27 -31.07
CA SER A 875 15.72 8.44 -31.64
C SER A 875 14.21 8.45 -31.36
N ARG A 876 13.59 7.27 -31.24
CA ARG A 876 12.17 7.15 -30.89
C ARG A 876 11.91 7.60 -29.45
N THR A 877 12.71 7.14 -28.49
CA THR A 877 12.58 7.53 -27.08
C THR A 877 12.71 9.05 -26.95
N VAL A 878 13.63 9.66 -27.70
CA VAL A 878 13.78 11.12 -27.73
C VAL A 878 12.57 11.80 -28.34
N LYS A 879 12.02 11.30 -29.46
CA LYS A 879 10.76 11.82 -30.04
C LYS A 879 9.58 11.71 -29.07
N LEU A 880 9.46 10.60 -28.35
CA LEU A 880 8.42 10.40 -27.33
C LEU A 880 8.61 11.38 -26.17
N ALA A 881 9.84 11.60 -25.71
CA ALA A 881 10.14 12.60 -24.69
C ALA A 881 9.79 14.02 -25.15
N MET A 882 10.15 14.38 -26.40
CA MET A 882 9.78 15.67 -26.99
C MET A 882 8.26 15.85 -27.09
N ALA A 883 7.52 14.81 -27.49
CA ALA A 883 6.06 14.84 -27.55
C ALA A 883 5.42 15.04 -26.17
N VAL A 884 5.96 14.40 -25.13
CA VAL A 884 5.52 14.60 -23.73
C VAL A 884 5.78 16.05 -23.29
N ILE A 885 6.97 16.59 -23.58
CA ILE A 885 7.33 17.98 -23.26
C ILE A 885 6.39 18.97 -23.99
N GLU A 886 6.12 18.74 -25.27
CA GLU A 886 5.22 19.56 -26.06
C GLU A 886 3.78 19.53 -25.52
N ARG A 887 3.26 18.34 -25.20
CA ARG A 887 1.94 18.15 -24.56
C ARG A 887 1.84 18.87 -23.21
N LYS A 888 2.93 18.85 -22.43
CA LYS A 888 3.00 19.54 -21.14
C LYS A 888 2.99 21.06 -21.32
N ASN A 889 3.78 21.57 -22.26
CA ASN A 889 3.84 23.00 -22.55
C ASN A 889 2.50 23.52 -23.06
N THR A 890 1.83 22.81 -23.97
CA THR A 890 0.49 23.19 -24.45
C THR A 890 -0.54 23.16 -23.32
N SER A 891 -0.54 22.13 -22.47
CA SER A 891 -1.43 22.08 -21.30
C SER A 891 -1.17 23.23 -20.31
N GLN A 892 0.08 23.61 -20.08
CA GLN A 892 0.43 24.75 -19.23
C GLN A 892 -0.03 26.08 -19.84
N GLU A 893 0.14 26.26 -21.15
CA GLU A 893 -0.35 27.43 -21.87
C GLU A 893 -1.88 27.54 -21.80
N ASP A 894 -2.59 26.44 -22.00
CA ASP A 894 -4.05 26.40 -21.92
C ASP A 894 -4.54 26.74 -20.50
N LYS A 895 -3.93 26.18 -19.46
CA LYS A 895 -4.21 26.54 -18.05
C LYS A 895 -3.96 28.03 -17.78
N MET A 896 -2.88 28.59 -18.32
CA MET A 896 -2.60 30.04 -18.19
C MET A 896 -3.62 30.90 -18.94
N ARG A 897 -4.08 30.47 -20.11
CA ARG A 897 -5.15 31.14 -20.87
C ARG A 897 -6.45 31.11 -20.10
N GLU A 898 -6.85 29.95 -19.56
CA GLU A 898 -8.04 29.78 -18.74
C GLU A 898 -7.99 30.68 -17.49
N ALA A 899 -6.89 30.66 -16.73
CA ALA A 899 -6.72 31.51 -15.56
C ALA A 899 -6.79 33.01 -15.89
N ASN A 900 -6.24 33.43 -17.04
CA ASN A 900 -6.37 34.80 -17.51
C ASN A 900 -7.80 35.15 -17.93
N THR A 901 -8.54 34.22 -18.56
CA THR A 901 -9.96 34.43 -18.88
C THR A 901 -10.82 34.52 -17.62
N GLU A 902 -10.55 33.68 -16.61
CA GLU A 902 -11.28 33.72 -15.33
C GLU A 902 -11.02 35.02 -14.57
N ARG A 903 -9.76 35.50 -14.53
CA ARG A 903 -9.44 36.82 -13.95
C ARG A 903 -10.14 37.95 -14.68
N ARG A 904 -10.23 37.88 -16.02
CA ARG A 904 -10.98 38.86 -16.82
C ARG A 904 -12.48 38.82 -16.50
N LEU A 905 -13.06 37.63 -16.38
CA LEU A 905 -14.46 37.44 -15.99
C LEU A 905 -14.73 38.05 -14.60
N LYS A 906 -13.92 37.74 -13.58
CA LYS A 906 -14.06 38.33 -12.24
C LYS A 906 -13.99 39.85 -12.25
N ASN A 907 -13.07 40.44 -13.01
CA ASN A 907 -12.98 41.90 -13.12
C ASN A 907 -14.21 42.50 -13.84
N ILE A 908 -14.77 41.81 -14.83
CA ILE A 908 -16.03 42.22 -15.47
C ILE A 908 -17.19 42.13 -14.49
N GLU A 909 -17.29 41.05 -13.70
CA GLU A 909 -18.32 40.88 -12.67
C GLU A 909 -18.23 41.96 -11.59
N GLU A 910 -17.03 42.28 -11.09
CA GLU A 910 -16.82 43.36 -10.13
C GLU A 910 -17.25 44.71 -10.69
N ARG A 911 -16.91 45.01 -11.95
CA ARG A 911 -17.34 46.25 -12.62
C ARG A 911 -18.84 46.32 -12.85
N LEU A 912 -19.47 45.20 -13.22
CA LEU A 912 -20.93 45.12 -13.35
C LEU A 912 -21.62 45.34 -12.01
N ALA A 913 -21.11 44.75 -10.93
CA ALA A 913 -21.61 44.97 -9.57
C ALA A 913 -21.52 46.44 -9.17
N GLN A 914 -20.38 47.09 -9.42
CA GLN A 914 -20.20 48.53 -9.19
C GLN A 914 -21.17 49.39 -10.01
N MET A 915 -21.39 49.05 -11.29
CA MET A 915 -22.38 49.74 -12.13
C MET A 915 -23.81 49.56 -11.61
N THR A 916 -24.19 48.35 -11.16
CA THR A 916 -25.52 48.12 -10.59
C THR A 916 -25.72 48.88 -9.29
N GLU A 917 -24.69 49.00 -8.45
CA GLU A 917 -24.74 49.79 -7.22
C GLU A 917 -24.90 51.29 -7.52
N LEU A 918 -24.18 51.79 -8.54
CA LEU A 918 -24.33 53.18 -9.01
C LEU A 918 -25.72 53.45 -9.59
N LEU A 919 -26.29 52.53 -10.38
CA LEU A 919 -27.65 52.64 -10.91
C LEU A 919 -28.71 52.62 -9.81
N GLN A 920 -28.54 51.79 -8.78
CA GLN A 920 -29.41 51.79 -7.60
C GLN A 920 -29.35 53.14 -6.85
N LYS A 921 -28.15 53.71 -6.67
CA LYS A 921 -28.00 55.04 -6.04
C LYS A 921 -28.70 56.13 -6.85
N LEU A 922 -28.53 56.14 -8.18
CA LEU A 922 -29.20 57.10 -9.06
C LEU A 922 -30.73 56.96 -9.07
N SER A 923 -31.26 55.74 -8.95
CA SER A 923 -32.71 55.52 -8.86
C SER A 923 -33.30 55.90 -7.50
N GLN A 924 -32.49 56.07 -6.46
CA GLN A 924 -32.94 56.55 -5.14
C GLN A 924 -32.91 58.08 -5.05
N GLU A 925 -32.17 58.75 -5.95
CA GLU A 925 -32.07 60.23 -6.02
C GLU A 925 -33.14 60.87 -6.94
N GLN A 926 -33.81 60.08 -7.78
CA GLN A 926 -34.99 60.48 -8.57
C GLN A 926 -36.28 60.16 -7.83
#